data_AF-A0A1F8JSV7-F1
#
_entry.id   AF-A0A1F8JSV7-F1
#
_cell.length_a   1.000
_cell.length_b   1.000
_cell.length_c   1.000
_cell.angle_alpha   90.00
_cell.angle_beta   90.00
_cell.angle_gamma   90.00
#
_symmetry.space_group_name_H-M   'P 1'
#
loop_
_entity.id
_entity.type
_entity.pdbx_description
1 polymer ?
#
loop_
_entity_poly.entity_id
_entity_poly.type
_entity_poly.pdbx_seq_one_letter_code
_entity_poly.pdbx_strand_id
1 'polypeptide(L)'
;MEAAKKKVGCKGKYLGDYEIPPLLFSGLKEALKEFQEKAFLDLGERERNNRINEVLLSLICQESSCSFLLIAIIHFIDEVKRANLLEHYSISHFELWLNQFSGLSSDENYRIRAKIVGKHVPRAAYQTLFPIGRDKIYPGSHFVTAHSSPDVDTTIASFWGWVDAFGARVSEGMHIWNVPGGPPSSQMEIPLLFHSIFGSGIFDHIAKTRSFLSLSSLDLMNQKGMLRKKTEDSFLSIDQERDQKAVVLVDDAGRFIGDWLPVDVEEVRLVVNLLSICLRWFASNLHVQLISLFGREDLSASDLPKFIHSFFAMKIVDAPPMKDFTEKQCGYLRDSLVKVLHLPRGLGSSFEEYAHAMKRLGLVEFEDFIDLIESLQTSALFDSKGRLQEDRPTLFKHLEKIVRELDRAIASVRTYLDSIGIGFKIKTEVFGYLPQMISYRADLEEVRQKMDGFPYLTVTFPAKEEGFLPLGVVHAAELYRTTLGTVTLRDFCNREEMRIPSYLEVISVIDHHKSALLTTSAPVAYIGDAQSTNVVVAELAFRINDQYSMGAMSLDEIEKQMEEVQKDLVAPSSKRILQRLLQRRLHAERKGEYFVDPVREFVEYLHFLYAIFDDTDLLSKLSMRDVLCVISLINRLKSLLLGREVEIIRVDDLLQDGSFVEQAAQRILQHSDVYSLYRKIYLSKEKAVEENIKLCVEGKSSSFFADTKEQNGCCRVGQAKMFSRNVPLFFKHVDPLRTKWLLEAIEANREKSELDLHLLMISTIPSAEDLFAGEKKKYLHKDELWLWIPATEEGIEHLKGFLNAFSTEPVVVSCQKEMEVEFFGENAKELEAVFQESFLPIPNTQTQLKEKTISLAVLRFPAGRMNSRKEMVTPFLPRLVI
;
A
#
# COMPACT_ATOMS: atom_id res chain seq x y z
N MET A 1 15.51 28.81 4.53
CA MET A 1 14.44 29.79 4.81
C MET A 1 14.13 30.70 3.64
N GLU A 2 15.09 31.32 2.95
CA GLU A 2 14.81 32.01 1.65
C GLU A 2 14.18 31.08 0.60
N ALA A 3 14.52 29.78 0.62
CA ALA A 3 13.86 28.76 -0.19
C ALA A 3 12.38 28.52 0.16
N ALA A 4 11.96 28.74 1.41
CA ALA A 4 10.55 28.60 1.82
C ALA A 4 9.70 29.78 1.31
N LYS A 5 10.27 31.01 1.30
CA LYS A 5 9.65 32.19 0.67
C LYS A 5 9.49 32.04 -0.85
N LYS A 6 10.34 31.24 -1.52
CA LYS A 6 10.15 30.84 -2.92
C LYS A 6 9.12 29.72 -3.12
N LYS A 7 8.86 28.89 -2.10
CA LYS A 7 7.97 27.71 -2.18
C LYS A 7 6.50 28.05 -1.92
N VAL A 8 6.16 29.12 -1.21
CA VAL A 8 4.79 29.64 -1.13
C VAL A 8 4.68 30.77 -2.15
N GLY A 9 4.44 30.44 -3.41
CA GLY A 9 4.36 31.40 -4.50
C GLY A 9 3.22 32.39 -4.29
N CYS A 10 3.51 33.54 -3.68
CA CYS A 10 2.52 34.61 -3.47
C CYS A 10 2.25 35.34 -4.81
N LYS A 11 1.56 34.68 -5.74
CA LYS A 11 1.08 35.30 -6.99
C LYS A 11 -0.43 35.58 -6.99
N GLY A 12 -1.14 35.22 -5.92
CA GLY A 12 -2.60 35.31 -5.82
C GLY A 12 -3.08 36.29 -4.75
N LYS A 13 -4.15 37.05 -5.03
CA LYS A 13 -4.81 37.92 -4.04
C LYS A 13 -5.73 37.11 -3.13
N TYR A 14 -6.35 36.07 -3.68
CA TYR A 14 -7.35 35.24 -3.00
C TYR A 14 -6.86 33.79 -2.79
N LEU A 15 -7.45 33.07 -1.84
CA LEU A 15 -7.12 31.66 -1.57
C LEU A 15 -7.19 30.77 -2.80
N GLY A 16 -8.21 30.95 -3.63
CA GLY A 16 -8.38 30.20 -4.87
C GLY A 16 -7.31 30.51 -5.91
N ASP A 17 -6.59 31.62 -5.83
CA ASP A 17 -5.53 31.96 -6.78
C ASP A 17 -4.20 31.26 -6.44
N TYR A 18 -4.11 30.59 -5.29
CA TYR A 18 -2.89 29.92 -4.88
C TYR A 18 -2.64 28.68 -5.73
N GLU A 19 -1.51 28.68 -6.44
CA GLU A 19 -1.02 27.53 -7.17
C GLU A 19 0.07 26.84 -6.33
N ILE A 20 -0.14 25.56 -6.04
CA ILE A 20 0.87 24.75 -5.38
C ILE A 20 2.00 24.54 -6.38
N PRO A 21 3.24 24.94 -6.06
CA PRO A 21 4.32 24.86 -7.03
C PRO A 21 4.61 23.41 -7.39
N PRO A 22 4.95 23.12 -8.67
CA PRO A 22 5.46 21.80 -9.03
C PRO A 22 6.76 21.56 -8.26
N LEU A 23 6.79 20.53 -7.43
CA LEU A 23 7.94 20.19 -6.61
C LEU A 23 8.63 18.98 -7.24
N LEU A 24 9.81 19.22 -7.82
CA LEU A 24 10.65 18.22 -8.48
C LEU A 24 12.01 18.19 -7.79
N PHE A 25 12.65 17.01 -7.76
CA PHE A 25 14.02 16.91 -7.29
C PHE A 25 14.98 17.67 -8.22
N SER A 26 15.85 18.50 -7.66
CA SER A 26 16.78 19.32 -8.46
C SER A 26 17.77 18.49 -9.29
N GLY A 27 18.13 17.29 -8.84
CA GLY A 27 19.05 16.36 -9.52
C GLY A 27 18.37 15.23 -10.30
N LEU A 28 17.06 15.32 -10.55
CA LEU A 28 16.30 14.22 -11.16
C LEU A 28 16.81 13.88 -12.57
N LYS A 29 17.16 14.88 -13.39
CA LYS A 29 17.57 14.65 -14.77
C LYS A 29 18.91 13.93 -14.83
N GLU A 30 19.83 14.29 -13.95
CA GLU A 30 21.14 13.65 -13.81
C GLU A 30 20.98 12.20 -13.33
N ALA A 31 20.13 11.98 -12.32
CA ALA A 31 19.78 10.64 -11.86
C ALA A 31 19.18 9.76 -12.96
N LEU A 32 18.28 10.29 -13.79
CA LEU A 32 17.68 9.52 -14.88
C LEU A 32 18.67 9.21 -16.02
N LYS A 33 19.69 10.05 -16.23
CA LYS A 33 20.78 9.75 -17.19
C LYS A 33 21.59 8.54 -16.74
N GLU A 34 21.86 8.42 -15.44
CA GLU A 34 22.55 7.25 -14.88
C GLU A 34 21.85 5.94 -15.25
N PHE A 35 20.51 5.92 -15.21
CA PHE A 35 19.73 4.74 -15.56
C PHE A 35 19.72 4.39 -17.06
N GLN A 36 20.23 5.28 -17.90
CA GLN A 36 20.41 5.05 -19.34
C GLN A 36 21.83 4.54 -19.67
N GLU A 37 22.74 4.57 -18.71
CA GLU A 37 24.11 4.09 -18.92
C GLU A 37 24.13 2.57 -19.02
N LYS A 38 25.01 2.06 -19.89
CA LYS A 38 25.18 0.61 -20.08
C LYS A 38 25.46 -0.11 -18.76
N ALA A 39 26.26 0.50 -17.89
CA ALA A 39 26.58 -0.07 -16.58
C ALA A 39 25.34 -0.33 -15.72
N PHE A 40 24.30 0.49 -15.80
CA PHE A 40 23.03 0.27 -15.10
C PHE A 40 22.14 -0.74 -15.82
N LEU A 41 22.08 -0.69 -17.15
CA LEU A 41 21.25 -1.60 -17.94
C LEU A 41 21.74 -3.05 -17.88
N ASP A 42 23.04 -3.25 -17.68
CA ASP A 42 23.66 -4.56 -17.50
C ASP A 42 23.41 -5.15 -16.08
N LEU A 43 22.84 -4.37 -15.14
CA LEU A 43 22.53 -4.85 -13.79
C LEU A 43 21.32 -5.78 -13.75
N GLY A 44 21.38 -6.77 -12.85
CA GLY A 44 20.25 -7.63 -12.54
C GLY A 44 19.04 -6.84 -11.99
N GLU A 45 17.84 -7.41 -12.06
CA GLU A 45 16.61 -6.73 -11.60
C GLU A 45 16.68 -6.28 -10.13
N ARG A 46 17.28 -7.11 -9.25
CA ARG A 46 17.49 -6.77 -7.83
C ARG A 46 18.44 -5.60 -7.65
N GLU A 47 19.55 -5.59 -8.38
CA GLU A 47 20.57 -4.54 -8.31
C GLU A 47 20.02 -3.22 -8.85
N ARG A 48 19.25 -3.26 -9.95
CA ARG A 48 18.51 -2.09 -10.46
C ARG A 48 17.51 -1.57 -9.44
N ASN A 49 16.74 -2.43 -8.80
CA ASN A 49 15.79 -2.04 -7.76
C ASN A 49 16.51 -1.37 -6.58
N ASN A 50 17.58 -2.00 -6.08
CA ASN A 50 18.40 -1.43 -5.02
C ASN A 50 18.97 -0.06 -5.41
N ARG A 51 19.55 0.04 -6.61
CA ARG A 51 20.17 1.26 -7.11
C ARG A 51 19.15 2.40 -7.29
N ILE A 52 17.97 2.12 -7.84
CA ILE A 52 16.88 3.11 -7.97
C ILE A 52 16.47 3.65 -6.60
N ASN A 53 16.34 2.78 -5.59
CA ASN A 53 15.99 3.22 -4.24
C ASN A 53 17.12 4.02 -3.56
N GLU A 54 18.37 3.64 -3.75
CA GLU A 54 19.53 4.40 -3.26
C GLU A 54 19.58 5.81 -3.87
N VAL A 55 19.33 5.92 -5.17
CA VAL A 55 19.26 7.21 -5.87
C VAL A 55 18.09 8.03 -5.33
N LEU A 56 16.91 7.43 -5.15
CA LEU A 56 15.76 8.13 -4.54
C LEU A 56 16.07 8.63 -3.12
N LEU A 57 16.71 7.79 -2.29
CA LEU A 57 17.15 8.17 -0.95
C LEU A 57 18.15 9.33 -1.00
N SER A 58 19.12 9.29 -1.92
CA SER A 58 20.11 10.37 -2.12
C SER A 58 19.43 11.68 -2.50
N LEU A 59 18.49 11.65 -3.45
CA LEU A 59 17.70 12.82 -3.84
C LEU A 59 16.92 13.39 -2.65
N ILE A 60 16.28 12.54 -1.84
CA ILE A 60 15.60 12.97 -0.61
C ILE A 60 16.59 13.61 0.36
N CYS A 61 17.76 13.02 0.57
CA CYS A 61 18.78 13.54 1.51
C CYS A 61 19.31 14.92 1.09
N GLN A 62 19.46 15.19 -0.21
CA GLN A 62 19.97 16.46 -0.74
C GLN A 62 19.00 17.64 -0.54
N GLU A 63 17.70 17.39 -0.42
CA GLU A 63 16.69 18.42 -0.19
C GLU A 63 16.79 19.07 1.20
N SER A 64 16.18 20.25 1.39
CA SER A 64 16.17 20.92 2.70
C SER A 64 15.58 20.05 3.81
N SER A 65 16.07 20.20 5.05
CA SER A 65 15.57 19.45 6.20
C SER A 65 14.06 19.60 6.41
N CYS A 66 13.54 20.82 6.25
CA CYS A 66 12.11 21.10 6.14
C CYS A 66 11.71 21.03 4.65
N SER A 67 11.05 19.93 4.27
CA SER A 67 10.53 19.73 2.91
C SER A 67 9.30 18.84 2.94
N PHE A 68 8.37 19.06 2.00
CA PHE A 68 7.30 18.13 1.63
C PHE A 68 7.60 17.51 0.26
N LEU A 69 8.09 16.27 0.24
CA LEU A 69 8.63 15.62 -0.97
C LEU A 69 7.71 14.60 -1.63
N LEU A 70 6.50 14.36 -1.09
CA LEU A 70 5.56 13.39 -1.65
C LEU A 70 5.28 13.63 -3.14
N ILE A 71 5.09 14.90 -3.54
CA ILE A 71 4.87 15.30 -4.94
C ILE A 71 6.07 14.90 -5.83
N ALA A 72 7.29 15.19 -5.38
CA ALA A 72 8.52 14.88 -6.12
C ALA A 72 8.75 13.36 -6.24
N ILE A 73 8.34 12.58 -5.24
CA ILE A 73 8.48 11.12 -5.24
C ILE A 73 7.50 10.48 -6.20
N ILE A 74 6.25 10.94 -6.25
CA ILE A 74 5.26 10.45 -7.22
C ILE A 74 5.78 10.71 -8.64
N HIS A 75 6.30 11.92 -8.90
CA HIS A 75 6.92 12.24 -10.18
C HIS A 75 8.15 11.36 -10.48
N PHE A 76 9.00 11.05 -9.49
CA PHE A 76 10.12 10.13 -9.68
C PHE A 76 9.63 8.73 -10.09
N ILE A 77 8.60 8.20 -9.43
CA ILE A 77 8.00 6.89 -9.76
C ILE A 77 7.41 6.91 -11.17
N ASP A 78 6.73 8.00 -11.57
CA ASP A 78 6.22 8.19 -12.93
C ASP A 78 7.34 8.10 -13.97
N GLU A 79 8.48 8.76 -13.74
CA GLU A 79 9.63 8.70 -14.67
C GLU A 79 10.25 7.30 -14.73
N VAL A 80 10.41 6.62 -13.60
CA VAL A 80 10.93 5.23 -13.54
C VAL A 80 10.05 4.28 -14.35
N LYS A 81 8.73 4.39 -14.20
CA LYS A 81 7.77 3.57 -14.95
C LYS A 81 7.73 3.94 -16.43
N ARG A 82 7.73 5.23 -16.76
CA ARG A 82 7.73 5.70 -18.16
C ARG A 82 8.98 5.25 -18.93
N ALA A 83 10.12 5.19 -18.24
CA ALA A 83 11.36 4.67 -18.78
C ALA A 83 11.44 3.12 -18.77
N ASN A 84 10.39 2.41 -18.33
CA ASN A 84 10.32 0.95 -18.20
C ASN A 84 11.49 0.33 -17.42
N LEU A 85 12.03 1.07 -16.44
CA LEU A 85 13.17 0.59 -15.64
C LEU A 85 12.74 -0.52 -14.68
N LEU A 86 11.55 -0.38 -14.09
CA LEU A 86 10.89 -1.35 -13.22
C LEU A 86 9.38 -1.35 -13.50
N GLU A 87 8.82 -2.51 -13.81
CA GLU A 87 7.42 -2.64 -14.29
C GLU A 87 6.36 -2.31 -13.23
N HIS A 88 6.65 -2.60 -11.96
CA HIS A 88 5.68 -2.48 -10.87
C HIS A 88 6.14 -1.57 -9.72
N TYR A 89 7.06 -0.63 -9.98
CA TYR A 89 7.60 0.23 -8.92
C TYR A 89 6.53 1.19 -8.34
N SER A 90 6.49 1.30 -7.02
CA SER A 90 5.49 2.08 -6.27
C SER A 90 6.07 2.53 -4.92
N ILE A 91 5.36 3.39 -4.18
CA ILE A 91 5.85 3.87 -2.88
C ILE A 91 6.05 2.72 -1.87
N SER A 92 5.23 1.68 -1.93
CA SER A 92 5.35 0.49 -1.06
C SER A 92 6.67 -0.26 -1.29
N HIS A 93 7.20 -0.25 -2.52
CA HIS A 93 8.49 -0.88 -2.82
C HIS A 93 9.64 -0.09 -2.19
N PHE A 94 9.58 1.24 -2.29
CA PHE A 94 10.56 2.10 -1.62
C PHE A 94 10.44 2.01 -0.10
N GLU A 95 9.22 1.95 0.45
CA GLU A 95 8.99 1.77 1.88
C GLU A 95 9.55 0.44 2.40
N LEU A 96 9.28 -0.65 1.68
CA LEU A 96 9.83 -1.95 2.00
C LEU A 96 11.37 -1.91 2.00
N TRP A 97 11.95 -1.26 0.99
CA TRP A 97 13.39 -1.08 0.91
C TRP A 97 13.95 -0.24 2.05
N LEU A 98 13.29 0.87 2.41
CA LEU A 98 13.64 1.67 3.57
C LEU A 98 13.63 0.84 4.85
N ASN A 99 12.64 -0.03 5.04
CA ASN A 99 12.47 -0.82 6.24
C ASN A 99 13.44 -2.02 6.33
N GLN A 100 13.74 -2.68 5.21
CA GLN A 100 14.42 -3.98 5.21
C GLN A 100 15.83 -3.97 4.61
N PHE A 101 16.15 -3.01 3.73
CA PHE A 101 17.37 -3.07 2.90
C PHE A 101 18.26 -1.82 2.99
N SER A 102 17.73 -0.66 3.39
CA SER A 102 18.46 0.61 3.37
C SER A 102 19.63 0.71 4.37
N GLY A 103 19.65 -0.12 5.42
CA GLY A 103 20.62 -0.04 6.52
C GLY A 103 20.43 1.18 7.44
N LEU A 104 19.40 2.00 7.25
CA LEU A 104 19.12 3.17 8.08
C LEU A 104 18.68 2.75 9.49
N SER A 105 19.12 3.53 10.49
CA SER A 105 18.58 3.45 11.84
C SER A 105 17.09 3.86 11.88
N SER A 106 16.41 3.54 12.98
CA SER A 106 15.00 3.93 13.17
C SER A 106 14.80 5.44 13.07
N ASP A 107 15.73 6.23 13.61
CA ASP A 107 15.63 7.69 13.63
C ASP A 107 15.92 8.30 12.25
N GLU A 108 16.88 7.76 11.51
CA GLU A 108 17.14 8.18 10.12
C GLU A 108 15.95 7.87 9.22
N ASN A 109 15.40 6.65 9.31
CA ASN A 109 14.19 6.26 8.58
C ASN A 109 13.01 7.19 8.93
N TYR A 110 12.84 7.52 10.22
CA TYR A 110 11.83 8.48 10.66
C TYR A 110 12.04 9.88 10.05
N ARG A 111 13.27 10.38 9.97
CA ARG A 111 13.59 11.67 9.33
C ARG A 111 13.34 11.66 7.82
N ILE A 112 13.67 10.57 7.14
CA ILE A 112 13.38 10.40 5.71
C ILE A 112 11.87 10.47 5.50
N ARG A 113 11.09 9.67 6.24
CA ARG A 113 9.61 9.70 6.17
C ARG A 113 9.06 11.08 6.45
N ALA A 114 9.58 11.78 7.45
CA ALA A 114 9.16 13.13 7.79
C ALA A 114 9.37 14.14 6.66
N LYS A 115 10.48 14.06 5.90
CA LYS A 115 10.72 14.87 4.69
C LYS A 115 9.78 14.49 3.54
N ILE A 116 9.41 13.21 3.42
CA ILE A 116 8.43 12.76 2.42
C ILE A 116 7.08 13.42 2.71
N VAL A 117 6.61 13.32 3.96
CA VAL A 117 5.28 13.78 4.35
C VAL A 117 5.22 15.25 4.77
N GLY A 118 6.35 15.97 4.80
CA GLY A 118 6.38 17.38 5.18
C GLY A 118 6.11 17.66 6.66
N LYS A 119 6.33 16.69 7.56
CA LYS A 119 5.96 16.78 8.96
C LYS A 119 6.91 15.95 9.83
N HIS A 120 7.78 16.63 10.57
CA HIS A 120 8.67 16.03 11.57
C HIS A 120 8.26 16.55 12.95
N VAL A 121 7.60 15.74 13.75
CA VAL A 121 7.16 16.08 15.11
C VAL A 121 7.60 14.97 16.07
N PRO A 122 7.54 15.12 17.40
CA PRO A 122 7.76 13.97 18.28
C PRO A 122 6.75 12.86 17.93
N ARG A 123 7.17 11.59 17.87
CA ARG A 123 6.24 10.47 17.57
C ARG A 123 5.05 10.45 18.53
N ALA A 124 5.27 10.82 19.80
CA ALA A 124 4.20 10.96 20.79
C ALA A 124 3.13 12.01 20.44
N ALA A 125 3.41 13.01 19.59
CA ALA A 125 2.41 13.98 19.14
C ALA A 125 1.32 13.33 18.26
N TYR A 126 1.67 12.26 17.54
CA TYR A 126 0.72 11.45 16.78
C TYR A 126 -0.19 10.59 17.67
N GLN A 127 -0.01 10.59 19.00
CA GLN A 127 -0.92 9.92 19.94
C GLN A 127 -2.38 10.40 19.80
N THR A 128 -2.58 11.63 19.31
CA THR A 128 -3.92 12.16 19.05
C THR A 128 -4.59 11.56 17.79
N LEU A 129 -3.86 10.79 16.99
CA LEU A 129 -4.36 10.12 15.79
C LEU A 129 -4.27 8.60 15.91
N PHE A 130 -3.21 8.09 16.54
CA PHE A 130 -2.94 6.66 16.68
C PHE A 130 -2.49 6.33 18.12
N PRO A 131 -2.82 5.16 18.67
CA PRO A 131 -2.40 4.74 20.02
C PRO A 131 -0.91 4.32 20.10
N ILE A 132 0.00 5.24 19.76
CA ILE A 132 1.45 4.97 19.63
C ILE A 132 2.34 5.66 20.68
N GLY A 133 1.75 6.18 21.75
CA GLY A 133 2.45 6.81 22.86
C GLY A 133 3.42 5.85 23.55
N ARG A 134 4.41 6.43 24.26
CA ARG A 134 5.56 5.68 24.82
C ARG A 134 6.33 4.90 23.75
N ASP A 135 6.47 5.51 22.57
CA ASP A 135 7.22 5.00 21.42
C ASP A 135 6.77 3.62 20.89
N LYS A 136 5.52 3.24 21.18
CA LYS A 136 4.95 1.97 20.71
C LYS A 136 4.99 1.88 19.18
N ILE A 137 5.39 0.72 18.68
CA ILE A 137 5.35 0.36 17.27
C ILE A 137 4.53 -0.92 17.15
N TYR A 138 3.54 -0.94 16.25
CA TYR A 138 2.72 -2.11 16.02
C TYR A 138 3.45 -3.12 15.10
N PRO A 139 3.30 -4.44 15.32
CA PRO A 139 3.87 -5.43 14.41
C PRO A 139 3.12 -5.45 13.07
N GLY A 140 3.82 -5.86 12.01
CA GLY A 140 3.25 -6.08 10.68
C GLY A 140 2.87 -4.80 9.92
N SER A 141 2.11 -4.95 8.83
CA SER A 141 1.62 -3.83 8.02
C SER A 141 0.46 -3.08 8.70
N HIS A 142 0.36 -1.78 8.40
CA HIS A 142 -0.72 -0.90 8.84
C HIS A 142 -1.57 -0.44 7.66
N PHE A 143 -2.87 -0.70 7.70
CA PHE A 143 -3.82 -0.25 6.70
C PHE A 143 -4.52 1.03 7.16
N VAL A 144 -4.63 2.02 6.28
CA VAL A 144 -5.57 3.12 6.41
C VAL A 144 -6.54 3.02 5.26
N THR A 145 -7.81 2.78 5.55
CA THR A 145 -8.80 2.47 4.52
C THR A 145 -9.90 3.51 4.48
N ALA A 146 -10.29 3.89 3.28
CA ALA A 146 -11.61 4.46 3.01
C ALA A 146 -12.69 3.38 3.20
N HIS A 147 -13.94 3.80 3.30
CA HIS A 147 -15.07 2.88 3.36
C HIS A 147 -15.36 2.25 1.98
N SER A 148 -16.33 1.32 1.90
CA SER A 148 -16.48 0.41 0.75
C SER A 148 -16.89 1.07 -0.56
N SER A 149 -17.45 2.28 -0.53
CA SER A 149 -17.87 3.06 -1.70
C SER A 149 -17.30 4.48 -1.61
N PRO A 150 -15.99 4.67 -1.88
CA PRO A 150 -15.31 5.91 -1.55
C PRO A 150 -15.89 7.15 -2.25
N ASP A 151 -16.19 8.19 -1.47
CA ASP A 151 -16.46 9.55 -1.91
C ASP A 151 -15.28 10.49 -1.59
N VAL A 152 -15.46 11.81 -1.82
CA VAL A 152 -14.43 12.82 -1.53
C VAL A 152 -14.05 12.82 -0.05
N ASP A 153 -15.02 12.71 0.86
CA ASP A 153 -14.81 12.87 2.30
C ASP A 153 -13.92 11.75 2.85
N THR A 154 -14.31 10.49 2.63
CA THR A 154 -13.53 9.34 3.08
C THR A 154 -12.19 9.23 2.37
N THR A 155 -12.11 9.62 1.08
CA THR A 155 -10.86 9.57 0.31
C THR A 155 -9.84 10.54 0.90
N ILE A 156 -10.27 11.75 1.24
CA ILE A 156 -9.41 12.76 1.85
C ILE A 156 -9.02 12.38 3.29
N ALA A 157 -9.98 11.93 4.10
CA ALA A 157 -9.73 11.54 5.48
C ALA A 157 -8.77 10.34 5.58
N SER A 158 -8.95 9.33 4.71
CA SER A 158 -8.07 8.16 4.61
C SER A 158 -6.70 8.50 4.04
N PHE A 159 -6.61 9.40 3.05
CA PHE A 159 -5.33 9.85 2.50
C PHE A 159 -4.46 10.50 3.57
N TRP A 160 -4.98 11.51 4.29
CA TRP A 160 -4.21 12.18 5.34
C TRP A 160 -3.95 11.27 6.54
N GLY A 161 -4.88 10.35 6.83
CA GLY A 161 -4.63 9.26 7.77
C GLY A 161 -3.41 8.40 7.36
N TRP A 162 -3.27 8.04 6.08
CA TRP A 162 -2.12 7.31 5.57
C TRP A 162 -0.84 8.15 5.60
N VAL A 163 -0.89 9.42 5.17
CA VAL A 163 0.27 10.32 5.20
C VAL A 163 0.81 10.44 6.63
N ASP A 164 -0.05 10.67 7.61
CA ASP A 164 0.36 10.77 9.01
C ASP A 164 0.79 9.42 9.58
N ALA A 165 0.17 8.29 9.19
CA ALA A 165 0.59 6.96 9.63
C ALA A 165 1.98 6.58 9.10
N PHE A 166 2.23 6.81 7.80
CA PHE A 166 3.51 6.61 7.13
C PHE A 166 4.59 7.50 7.75
N GLY A 167 4.26 8.77 8.00
CA GLY A 167 5.14 9.74 8.65
C GLY A 167 5.52 9.32 10.07
N ALA A 168 4.52 8.94 10.88
CA ALA A 168 4.69 8.52 12.27
C ALA A 168 5.35 7.14 12.43
N ARG A 169 5.42 6.35 11.35
CA ARG A 169 5.81 4.94 11.35
C ARG A 169 5.03 4.18 12.43
N VAL A 170 3.71 4.08 12.25
CA VAL A 170 2.79 3.44 13.20
C VAL A 170 3.13 1.96 13.41
N SER A 171 3.58 1.28 12.35
CA SER A 171 3.97 -0.13 12.41
C SER A 171 5.37 -0.42 11.84
N GLU A 172 5.87 -1.63 12.10
CA GLU A 172 7.17 -2.12 11.59
C GLU A 172 7.14 -2.44 10.10
N GLY A 173 5.98 -2.87 9.58
CA GLY A 173 5.76 -3.23 8.19
C GLY A 173 5.44 -2.03 7.29
N MET A 174 4.67 -2.28 6.23
CA MET A 174 4.29 -1.27 5.25
C MET A 174 3.04 -0.48 5.70
N HIS A 175 2.94 0.78 5.28
CA HIS A 175 1.75 1.61 5.48
C HIS A 175 0.96 1.67 4.18
N ILE A 176 -0.23 1.10 4.19
CA ILE A 176 -1.03 0.85 3.00
C ILE A 176 -2.26 1.76 3.03
N TRP A 177 -2.34 2.67 2.07
CA TRP A 177 -3.58 3.39 1.79
C TRP A 177 -4.49 2.51 0.93
N ASN A 178 -5.67 2.17 1.43
CA ASN A 178 -6.65 1.40 0.67
C ASN A 178 -7.85 2.27 0.31
N VAL A 179 -8.15 2.37 -0.98
CA VAL A 179 -9.29 3.07 -1.56
C VAL A 179 -10.09 2.03 -2.37
N PRO A 180 -11.04 1.31 -1.75
CA PRO A 180 -11.75 0.20 -2.37
C PRO A 180 -12.36 0.58 -3.72
N GLY A 181 -12.10 -0.20 -4.77
CA GLY A 181 -12.63 0.10 -6.10
C GLY A 181 -11.95 1.28 -6.83
N GLY A 182 -11.03 1.99 -6.19
CA GLY A 182 -10.35 3.17 -6.74
C GLY A 182 -11.01 4.50 -6.35
N PRO A 183 -10.42 5.63 -6.76
CA PRO A 183 -11.00 6.94 -6.49
C PRO A 183 -12.39 7.09 -7.16
N PRO A 184 -13.28 7.91 -6.60
CA PRO A 184 -14.60 8.15 -7.19
C PRO A 184 -14.47 8.78 -8.58
N SER A 185 -14.73 7.97 -9.61
CA SER A 185 -14.47 8.31 -11.02
C SER A 185 -15.42 9.37 -11.59
N SER A 186 -16.59 9.56 -10.97
CA SER A 186 -17.59 10.56 -11.35
C SER A 186 -17.40 11.92 -10.67
N GLN A 187 -16.49 12.04 -9.70
CA GLN A 187 -16.30 13.26 -8.91
C GLN A 187 -15.13 14.10 -9.46
N MET A 188 -15.46 15.31 -9.93
CA MET A 188 -14.51 16.25 -10.54
C MET A 188 -13.49 16.82 -9.53
N GLU A 189 -13.79 16.70 -8.24
CA GLU A 189 -12.94 17.01 -7.12
C GLU A 189 -11.65 16.20 -7.15
N ILE A 190 -11.68 14.93 -7.57
CA ILE A 190 -10.48 14.07 -7.58
C ILE A 190 -9.40 14.63 -8.54
N PRO A 191 -9.69 14.91 -9.82
CA PRO A 191 -8.72 15.60 -10.69
C PRO A 191 -8.20 16.91 -10.12
N LEU A 192 -9.06 17.71 -9.48
CA LEU A 192 -8.72 19.04 -8.99
C LEU A 192 -7.87 18.99 -7.72
N LEU A 193 -8.19 18.11 -6.78
CA LEU A 193 -7.55 18.03 -5.46
C LEU A 193 -6.37 17.06 -5.44
N PHE A 194 -6.43 15.96 -6.17
CA PHE A 194 -5.36 14.98 -6.18
C PHE A 194 -4.46 15.12 -7.40
N HIS A 195 -5.01 15.01 -8.62
CA HIS A 195 -4.15 14.97 -9.82
C HIS A 195 -3.42 16.28 -10.10
N SER A 196 -4.06 17.43 -9.84
CA SER A 196 -3.43 18.73 -10.07
C SER A 196 -2.29 19.02 -9.09
N ILE A 197 -2.36 18.45 -7.88
CA ILE A 197 -1.40 18.69 -6.80
C ILE A 197 -0.27 17.66 -6.81
N PHE A 198 -0.62 16.37 -6.88
CA PHE A 198 0.30 15.25 -6.73
C PHE A 198 0.70 14.59 -8.05
N GLY A 199 -0.01 14.88 -9.14
CA GLY A 199 0.12 14.20 -10.42
C GLY A 199 -0.89 13.06 -10.58
N SER A 200 -1.11 12.61 -11.82
CA SER A 200 -2.06 11.53 -12.14
C SER A 200 -1.68 10.18 -11.53
N GLY A 201 -0.40 9.95 -11.23
CA GLY A 201 0.09 8.70 -10.65
C GLY A 201 -0.21 8.50 -9.16
N ILE A 202 -0.84 9.46 -8.48
CA ILE A 202 -1.09 9.40 -7.03
C ILE A 202 -1.85 8.14 -6.59
N PHE A 203 -2.95 7.79 -7.25
CA PHE A 203 -3.70 6.59 -6.92
C PHE A 203 -3.00 5.31 -7.40
N ASP A 204 -2.31 5.36 -8.54
CA ASP A 204 -1.63 4.20 -9.13
C ASP A 204 -0.40 3.76 -8.33
N HIS A 205 0.32 4.71 -7.74
CA HIS A 205 1.60 4.44 -7.08
C HIS A 205 1.50 4.35 -5.56
N ILE A 206 0.40 4.82 -4.97
CA ILE A 206 0.21 4.86 -3.51
C ILE A 206 -0.96 3.99 -3.07
N ALA A 207 -2.14 4.14 -3.69
CA ALA A 207 -3.34 3.48 -3.23
C ALA A 207 -3.37 1.99 -3.64
N LYS A 208 -4.02 1.17 -2.80
CA LYS A 208 -4.52 -0.16 -3.16
C LYS A 208 -6.02 -0.08 -3.33
N THR A 209 -6.57 -0.84 -4.28
CA THR A 209 -7.99 -0.81 -4.62
C THR A 209 -8.76 -2.05 -4.15
N ARG A 210 -8.29 -2.68 -3.06
CA ARG A 210 -8.82 -3.95 -2.59
C ARG A 210 -10.20 -3.75 -1.93
N SER A 211 -11.15 -4.59 -2.31
CA SER A 211 -12.49 -4.64 -1.70
C SER A 211 -12.50 -5.35 -0.34
N PHE A 212 -11.44 -6.09 -0.02
CA PHE A 212 -11.23 -6.71 1.30
C PHE A 212 -9.76 -6.58 1.70
N LEU A 213 -9.51 -6.44 2.99
CA LEU A 213 -8.15 -6.35 3.53
C LEU A 213 -7.57 -7.75 3.72
N SER A 214 -6.33 -7.94 3.29
CA SER A 214 -5.59 -9.20 3.46
C SER A 214 -4.09 -8.94 3.52
N LEU A 215 -3.38 -9.83 4.19
CA LEU A 215 -1.92 -9.84 4.23
C LEU A 215 -1.38 -10.81 3.16
N SER A 216 -0.28 -10.42 2.55
CA SER A 216 0.54 -11.26 1.68
C SER A 216 1.85 -11.66 2.38
N SER A 217 2.58 -12.61 1.80
CA SER A 217 3.93 -12.96 2.26
C SER A 217 4.85 -11.74 2.33
N LEU A 218 4.69 -10.77 1.42
CA LEU A 218 5.45 -9.52 1.44
C LEU A 218 5.16 -8.66 2.69
N ASP A 219 3.95 -8.72 3.24
CA ASP A 219 3.55 -7.98 4.43
C ASP A 219 4.06 -8.62 5.74
N LEU A 220 4.34 -9.92 5.69
CA LEU A 220 4.74 -10.73 6.84
C LEU A 220 6.25 -10.95 6.92
N MET A 221 6.96 -10.80 5.81
CA MET A 221 8.38 -11.12 5.73
C MET A 221 9.25 -10.07 6.41
N ASN A 222 10.40 -10.51 6.90
CA ASN A 222 11.46 -9.63 7.35
C ASN A 222 12.84 -10.17 6.95
N GLN A 223 13.87 -9.30 6.97
CA GLN A 223 15.28 -9.69 6.82
C GLN A 223 15.94 -10.04 8.16
N LYS A 224 15.27 -9.76 9.29
CA LYS A 224 15.85 -9.91 10.62
C LYS A 224 15.99 -11.39 10.96
N GLY A 225 17.22 -11.83 11.24
CA GLY A 225 17.49 -13.24 11.52
C GLY A 225 17.63 -14.10 10.27
N MET A 226 17.60 -13.53 9.06
CA MET A 226 17.94 -14.25 7.84
C MET A 226 19.47 -14.25 7.62
N LEU A 227 20.05 -15.44 7.45
CA LEU A 227 21.44 -15.63 7.04
C LEU A 227 21.51 -16.18 5.63
N ARG A 228 22.20 -15.46 4.74
CA ARG A 228 22.50 -15.95 3.40
C ARG A 228 23.83 -16.72 3.42
N LYS A 229 23.84 -17.93 2.88
CA LYS A 229 25.02 -18.80 2.79
C LYS A 229 25.23 -19.28 1.36
N LYS A 230 26.49 -19.35 0.94
CA LYS A 230 26.91 -19.91 -0.35
C LYS A 230 27.19 -21.40 -0.21
N THR A 231 27.19 -22.13 -1.32
CA THR A 231 27.47 -23.57 -1.36
C THR A 231 28.85 -23.96 -0.83
N GLU A 232 29.82 -23.06 -0.91
CA GLU A 232 31.18 -23.23 -0.40
C GLU A 232 31.33 -23.02 1.11
N ASP A 233 30.33 -22.42 1.77
CA ASP A 233 30.36 -22.22 3.22
C ASP A 233 30.32 -23.57 3.96
N SER A 234 31.04 -23.68 5.08
CA SER A 234 30.94 -24.89 5.91
C SER A 234 29.66 -24.89 6.73
N PHE A 235 28.89 -25.98 6.69
CA PHE A 235 27.69 -26.13 7.52
C PHE A 235 28.02 -26.28 9.02
N LEU A 236 29.26 -26.64 9.37
CA LEU A 236 29.73 -26.70 10.77
C LEU A 236 29.89 -25.32 11.42
N SER A 237 30.02 -24.27 10.61
CA SER A 237 30.09 -22.88 11.08
C SER A 237 28.73 -22.31 11.49
N ILE A 238 27.65 -23.06 11.27
CA ILE A 238 26.28 -22.62 11.48
C ILE A 238 25.79 -23.15 12.84
N ASP A 239 25.81 -22.28 13.85
CA ASP A 239 25.27 -22.58 15.18
C ASP A 239 23.75 -22.32 15.20
N GLN A 240 22.94 -23.33 14.85
CA GLN A 240 21.49 -23.17 14.74
C GLN A 240 20.77 -23.07 16.10
N GLU A 241 21.30 -23.68 17.16
CA GLU A 241 20.67 -23.67 18.49
C GLU A 241 20.80 -22.32 19.19
N ARG A 242 21.92 -21.61 18.95
CA ARG A 242 22.22 -20.35 19.65
C ARG A 242 21.63 -19.11 18.99
N ASP A 243 21.35 -19.18 17.68
CA ASP A 243 21.02 -18.01 16.87
C ASP A 243 19.54 -17.89 16.47
N GLN A 244 18.75 -18.98 16.44
CA GLN A 244 17.36 -18.99 15.88
C GLN A 244 17.25 -18.33 14.49
N LYS A 245 18.34 -18.33 13.71
CA LYS A 245 18.41 -17.67 12.42
C LYS A 245 17.90 -18.58 11.31
N ALA A 246 17.20 -18.00 10.34
CA ALA A 246 16.78 -18.67 9.12
C ALA A 246 17.94 -18.70 8.11
N VAL A 247 18.45 -19.89 7.80
CA VAL A 247 19.56 -20.05 6.85
C VAL A 247 19.00 -20.29 5.45
N VAL A 248 19.39 -19.41 4.53
CA VAL A 248 18.95 -19.39 3.14
C VAL A 248 20.17 -19.55 2.24
N LEU A 249 20.16 -20.60 1.44
CA LEU A 249 21.22 -20.91 0.48
C LEU A 249 21.01 -20.12 -0.80
N VAL A 250 22.10 -19.49 -1.24
CA VAL A 250 22.13 -18.71 -2.48
C VAL A 250 23.32 -19.08 -3.35
N ASP A 251 23.16 -18.90 -4.66
CA ASP A 251 24.26 -19.00 -5.61
C ASP A 251 25.14 -17.72 -5.60
N ASP A 252 26.17 -17.69 -6.45
CA ASP A 252 27.06 -16.53 -6.59
C ASP A 252 26.35 -15.28 -7.11
N ALA A 253 25.23 -15.43 -7.81
CA ALA A 253 24.37 -14.34 -8.25
C ALA A 253 23.31 -13.94 -7.19
N GLY A 254 23.32 -14.58 -6.03
CA GLY A 254 22.38 -14.33 -4.93
C GLY A 254 20.97 -14.91 -5.14
N ARG A 255 20.79 -15.83 -6.10
CA ARG A 255 19.53 -16.54 -6.35
C ARG A 255 19.33 -17.66 -5.34
N PHE A 256 18.09 -17.91 -4.98
CA PHE A 256 17.68 -18.92 -4.01
C PHE A 256 17.94 -20.33 -4.55
N ILE A 257 18.70 -21.11 -3.78
CA ILE A 257 18.94 -22.54 -4.00
C ILE A 257 18.04 -23.37 -3.07
N GLY A 258 17.95 -22.97 -1.80
CA GLY A 258 17.15 -23.66 -0.80
C GLY A 258 17.29 -23.12 0.61
N ASP A 259 16.68 -23.79 1.57
CA ASP A 259 16.78 -23.53 3.00
C ASP A 259 17.63 -24.60 3.71
N TRP A 260 18.18 -24.23 4.87
CA TRP A 260 18.97 -25.12 5.72
C TRP A 260 18.43 -25.09 7.16
N LEU A 261 17.68 -26.12 7.52
CA LEU A 261 16.93 -26.24 8.78
C LEU A 261 17.76 -26.95 9.87
N PRO A 262 17.37 -26.82 11.15
CA PRO A 262 18.07 -27.51 12.24
C PRO A 262 18.08 -29.03 12.08
N VAL A 263 16.97 -29.60 11.60
CA VAL A 263 16.86 -31.05 11.35
C VAL A 263 17.84 -31.53 10.28
N ASP A 264 18.13 -30.70 9.27
CA ASP A 264 19.04 -31.03 8.18
C ASP A 264 20.47 -31.22 8.71
N VAL A 265 20.88 -30.42 9.70
CA VAL A 265 22.23 -30.44 10.28
C VAL A 265 22.55 -31.81 10.86
N GLU A 266 21.68 -32.35 11.70
CA GLU A 266 21.94 -33.61 12.40
C GLU A 266 21.96 -34.81 11.44
N GLU A 267 21.02 -34.86 10.50
CA GLU A 267 20.92 -35.96 9.54
C GLU A 267 22.07 -35.95 8.52
N VAL A 268 22.45 -34.78 8.01
CA VAL A 268 23.60 -34.65 7.11
C VAL A 268 24.90 -34.95 7.84
N ARG A 269 25.06 -34.45 9.07
CA ARG A 269 26.24 -34.71 9.89
C ARG A 269 26.40 -36.19 10.20
N LEU A 270 25.31 -36.93 10.39
CA LEU A 270 25.35 -38.39 10.50
C LEU A 270 26.00 -39.02 9.25
N VAL A 271 25.53 -38.68 8.05
CA VAL A 271 26.06 -39.24 6.79
C VAL A 271 27.54 -38.89 6.59
N VAL A 272 27.92 -37.63 6.80
CA VAL A 272 29.31 -37.17 6.70
C VAL A 272 30.21 -37.87 7.73
N ASN A 273 29.72 -38.08 8.95
CA ASN A 273 30.46 -38.80 9.99
C ASN A 273 30.67 -40.27 9.64
N LEU A 274 29.66 -40.96 9.07
CA LEU A 274 29.79 -42.36 8.65
C LEU A 274 30.92 -42.52 7.63
N LEU A 275 30.98 -41.67 6.61
CA LEU A 275 32.06 -41.68 5.63
C LEU A 275 33.41 -41.31 6.26
N SER A 276 33.43 -40.31 7.14
CA SER A 276 34.64 -39.87 7.85
C SER A 276 35.24 -40.96 8.74
N ILE A 277 34.40 -41.80 9.37
CA ILE A 277 34.86 -42.95 10.15
C ILE A 277 35.56 -43.97 9.25
N CYS A 278 34.97 -44.28 8.07
CA CYS A 278 35.58 -45.18 7.10
C CYS A 278 36.93 -44.65 6.57
N LEU A 279 37.01 -43.36 6.27
CA LEU A 279 38.24 -42.70 5.79
C LEU A 279 39.33 -42.65 6.88
N ARG A 280 38.97 -42.36 8.13
CA ARG A 280 39.92 -42.36 9.25
C ARG A 280 40.46 -43.77 9.51
N TRP A 281 39.60 -44.77 9.45
CA TRP A 281 40.01 -46.17 9.56
C TRP A 281 40.96 -46.54 8.42
N PHE A 282 40.61 -46.19 7.18
CA PHE A 282 41.45 -46.44 5.99
C PHE A 282 42.84 -45.84 6.17
N ALA A 283 42.93 -44.56 6.56
CA ALA A 283 44.21 -43.89 6.78
C ALA A 283 45.05 -44.54 7.90
N SER A 284 44.40 -44.84 9.03
CA SER A 284 45.08 -45.49 10.17
C SER A 284 45.57 -46.90 9.80
N ASN A 285 44.76 -47.66 9.09
CA ASN A 285 45.12 -49.00 8.63
C ASN A 285 46.26 -48.94 7.60
N LEU A 286 46.24 -47.96 6.69
CA LEU A 286 47.31 -47.76 5.72
C LEU A 286 48.64 -47.46 6.43
N HIS A 287 48.64 -46.59 7.43
CA HIS A 287 49.83 -46.31 8.24
C HIS A 287 50.40 -47.57 8.90
N VAL A 288 49.56 -48.36 9.58
CA VAL A 288 49.99 -49.60 10.24
C VAL A 288 50.54 -50.61 9.24
N GLN A 289 49.87 -50.77 8.10
CA GLN A 289 50.29 -51.71 7.06
C GLN A 289 51.57 -51.26 6.34
N LEU A 290 51.75 -49.96 6.10
CA LEU A 290 52.99 -49.40 5.56
C LEU A 290 54.16 -49.63 6.54
N ILE A 291 53.98 -49.33 7.83
CA ILE A 291 55.00 -49.61 8.85
C ILE A 291 55.34 -51.10 8.87
N SER A 292 54.33 -51.97 8.79
CA SER A 292 54.53 -53.43 8.76
C SER A 292 55.23 -53.90 7.49
N LEU A 293 54.98 -53.27 6.34
CA LEU A 293 55.63 -53.56 5.07
C LEU A 293 57.12 -53.17 5.10
N PHE A 294 57.42 -51.95 5.54
CA PHE A 294 58.78 -51.44 5.70
C PHE A 294 59.54 -52.07 6.87
N GLY A 295 58.85 -52.79 7.77
CA GLY A 295 59.45 -53.58 8.85
C GLY A 295 59.85 -55.01 8.47
N ARG A 296 59.62 -55.45 7.23
CA ARG A 296 60.04 -56.79 6.75
C ARG A 296 61.55 -56.84 6.50
N GLU A 297 62.16 -57.99 6.83
CA GLU A 297 63.60 -58.22 6.62
C GLU A 297 64.00 -58.19 5.13
N ASP A 298 63.13 -58.66 4.23
CA ASP A 298 63.38 -58.72 2.79
C ASP A 298 62.28 -58.01 1.97
N LEU A 299 62.28 -56.67 1.97
CA LEU A 299 61.36 -55.88 1.14
C LEU A 299 61.95 -55.60 -0.26
N SER A 300 61.27 -56.05 -1.31
CA SER A 300 61.62 -55.74 -2.70
C SER A 300 60.76 -54.62 -3.29
N ALA A 301 61.30 -53.89 -4.27
CA ALA A 301 60.57 -52.88 -5.03
C ALA A 301 59.30 -53.45 -5.70
N SER A 302 59.26 -54.76 -5.96
CA SER A 302 58.10 -55.45 -6.55
C SER A 302 56.96 -55.74 -5.56
N ASP A 303 57.22 -55.63 -4.26
CA ASP A 303 56.22 -55.85 -3.20
C ASP A 303 55.35 -54.63 -2.97
N LEU A 304 55.84 -53.42 -3.26
CA LEU A 304 55.09 -52.17 -3.13
C LEU A 304 53.87 -52.12 -4.07
N PRO A 305 53.98 -52.33 -5.40
CA PRO A 305 52.81 -52.31 -6.28
C PRO A 305 51.75 -53.35 -5.91
N LYS A 306 52.18 -54.55 -5.46
CA LYS A 306 51.26 -55.60 -5.00
C LYS A 306 50.53 -55.19 -3.74
N PHE A 307 51.22 -54.56 -2.80
CA PHE A 307 50.63 -54.02 -1.58
C PHE A 307 49.63 -52.90 -1.89
N ILE A 308 50.03 -51.91 -2.69
CA ILE A 308 49.19 -50.76 -3.07
C ILE A 308 47.91 -51.25 -3.75
N HIS A 309 48.05 -52.07 -4.79
CA HIS A 309 46.89 -52.60 -5.51
C HIS A 309 45.97 -53.40 -4.59
N SER A 310 46.53 -54.28 -3.75
CA SER A 310 45.72 -55.07 -2.79
C SER A 310 45.02 -54.21 -1.75
N PHE A 311 45.63 -53.12 -1.29
CA PHE A 311 45.07 -52.27 -0.25
C PHE A 311 43.98 -51.35 -0.78
N PHE A 312 44.23 -50.68 -1.92
CA PHE A 312 43.28 -49.77 -2.54
C PHE A 312 42.12 -50.49 -3.24
N ALA A 313 42.29 -51.75 -3.66
CA ALA A 313 41.21 -52.58 -4.20
C ALA A 313 40.18 -53.03 -3.14
N MET A 314 40.46 -52.82 -1.84
CA MET A 314 39.50 -53.09 -0.77
C MET A 314 38.23 -52.25 -0.97
N LYS A 315 37.06 -52.91 -0.86
CA LYS A 315 35.77 -52.24 -0.98
C LYS A 315 35.40 -51.53 0.31
N ILE A 316 34.67 -50.42 0.20
CA ILE A 316 34.18 -49.65 1.35
C ILE A 316 33.33 -50.53 2.27
N VAL A 317 32.48 -51.40 1.71
CA VAL A 317 31.63 -52.35 2.48
C VAL A 317 32.44 -53.33 3.34
N ASP A 318 33.68 -53.63 2.94
CA ASP A 318 34.55 -54.57 3.65
C ASP A 318 35.35 -53.89 4.78
N ALA A 319 35.26 -52.55 4.89
CA ALA A 319 35.91 -51.80 5.96
C ALA A 319 35.29 -52.18 7.33
N PRO A 320 36.11 -52.49 8.36
CA PRO A 320 35.66 -52.85 9.70
C PRO A 320 34.57 -51.95 10.31
N PRO A 321 34.61 -50.60 10.17
CA PRO A 321 33.55 -49.75 10.72
C PRO A 321 32.16 -50.05 10.16
N MET A 322 32.05 -50.61 8.95
CA MET A 322 30.77 -50.93 8.32
C MET A 322 29.98 -52.01 9.08
N LYS A 323 30.66 -52.84 9.89
CA LYS A 323 30.00 -53.87 10.71
C LYS A 323 29.22 -53.28 11.88
N ASP A 324 29.60 -52.08 12.31
CA ASP A 324 28.97 -51.38 13.44
C ASP A 324 27.83 -50.47 12.98
N PHE A 325 27.65 -50.29 11.67
CA PHE A 325 26.59 -49.46 11.10
C PHE A 325 25.29 -50.25 10.97
N THR A 326 24.19 -49.62 11.33
CA THR A 326 22.84 -50.16 11.10
C THR A 326 22.52 -50.24 9.61
N GLU A 327 21.56 -51.08 9.23
CA GLU A 327 21.11 -51.20 7.83
C GLU A 327 20.66 -49.84 7.26
N LYS A 328 19.98 -49.03 8.07
CA LYS A 328 19.54 -47.67 7.72
C LYS A 328 20.73 -46.73 7.44
N GLN A 329 21.75 -46.75 8.30
CA GLN A 329 22.98 -45.96 8.10
C GLN A 329 23.75 -46.41 6.85
N CYS A 330 23.84 -47.71 6.61
CA CYS A 330 24.41 -48.27 5.38
C CYS A 330 23.62 -47.81 4.13
N GLY A 331 22.29 -47.76 4.21
CA GLY A 331 21.44 -47.22 3.15
C GLY A 331 21.76 -45.76 2.84
N TYR A 332 21.82 -44.89 3.86
CA TYR A 332 22.14 -43.47 3.68
C TYR A 332 23.55 -43.24 3.11
N LEU A 333 24.56 -43.95 3.62
CA LEU A 333 25.92 -43.84 3.11
C LEU A 333 26.02 -44.33 1.67
N ARG A 334 25.34 -45.43 1.32
CA ARG A 334 25.27 -45.93 -0.06
C ARG A 334 24.68 -44.87 -1.00
N ASP A 335 23.54 -44.31 -0.63
CA ASP A 335 22.86 -43.31 -1.44
C ASP A 335 23.69 -42.04 -1.59
N SER A 336 24.37 -41.59 -0.53
CA SER A 336 25.30 -40.46 -0.60
C SER A 336 26.47 -40.73 -1.55
N LEU A 337 27.08 -41.93 -1.48
CA LEU A 337 28.16 -42.31 -2.40
C LEU A 337 27.67 -42.34 -3.86
N VAL A 338 26.49 -42.91 -4.12
CA VAL A 338 25.95 -43.06 -5.48
C VAL A 338 25.47 -41.73 -6.05
N LYS A 339 24.59 -41.03 -5.33
CA LYS A 339 23.87 -39.86 -5.83
C LYS A 339 24.73 -38.59 -5.72
N VAL A 340 25.33 -38.35 -4.55
CA VAL A 340 26.07 -37.11 -4.25
C VAL A 340 27.52 -37.15 -4.72
N LEU A 341 28.23 -38.27 -4.50
CA LEU A 341 29.64 -38.42 -4.86
C LEU A 341 29.88 -39.16 -6.19
N HIS A 342 28.80 -39.53 -6.88
CA HIS A 342 28.82 -40.17 -8.21
C HIS A 342 29.68 -41.44 -8.28
N LEU A 343 29.55 -42.33 -7.28
CA LEU A 343 30.13 -43.67 -7.23
C LEU A 343 29.05 -44.73 -7.52
N PRO A 344 28.92 -45.24 -8.76
CA PRO A 344 27.79 -46.07 -9.17
C PRO A 344 27.62 -47.37 -8.36
N ARG A 345 28.70 -47.92 -7.81
CA ARG A 345 28.67 -49.14 -6.98
C ARG A 345 28.43 -48.86 -5.49
N GLY A 346 28.33 -47.59 -5.10
CA GLY A 346 28.10 -47.18 -3.70
C GLY A 346 29.11 -47.80 -2.74
N LEU A 347 28.60 -48.50 -1.72
CA LEU A 347 29.45 -49.24 -0.75
C LEU A 347 30.30 -50.35 -1.40
N GLY A 348 29.91 -50.86 -2.57
CA GLY A 348 30.68 -51.86 -3.31
C GLY A 348 31.88 -51.30 -4.06
N SER A 349 32.07 -49.97 -4.07
CA SER A 349 33.25 -49.34 -4.66
C SER A 349 34.51 -49.56 -3.82
N SER A 350 35.66 -49.63 -4.49
CA SER A 350 36.96 -49.68 -3.84
C SER A 350 37.45 -48.30 -3.41
N PHE A 351 38.41 -48.22 -2.50
CA PHE A 351 39.05 -46.94 -2.15
C PHE A 351 39.82 -46.31 -3.32
N GLU A 352 40.32 -47.13 -4.25
CA GLU A 352 40.86 -46.69 -5.54
C GLU A 352 39.81 -45.95 -6.39
N GLU A 353 38.63 -46.55 -6.56
CA GLU A 353 37.52 -45.91 -7.29
C GLU A 353 37.04 -44.63 -6.60
N TYR A 354 37.06 -44.62 -5.27
CA TYR A 354 36.75 -43.44 -4.48
C TYR A 354 37.75 -42.31 -4.76
N ALA A 355 39.06 -42.58 -4.75
CA ALA A 355 40.08 -41.58 -5.03
C ALA A 355 39.93 -41.00 -6.45
N HIS A 356 39.71 -41.84 -7.46
CA HIS A 356 39.42 -41.36 -8.82
C HIS A 356 38.11 -40.55 -8.92
N ALA A 357 37.10 -40.87 -8.12
CA ALA A 357 35.89 -40.05 -8.03
C ALA A 357 36.17 -38.67 -7.42
N MET A 358 37.01 -38.59 -6.39
CA MET A 358 37.41 -37.33 -5.78
C MET A 358 38.18 -36.44 -6.77
N LYS A 359 39.07 -37.00 -7.60
CA LYS A 359 39.73 -36.26 -8.70
C LYS A 359 38.71 -35.62 -9.64
N ARG A 360 37.66 -36.35 -10.05
CA ARG A 360 36.61 -35.83 -10.93
C ARG A 360 35.84 -34.67 -10.31
N LEU A 361 35.79 -34.59 -8.98
CA LEU A 361 35.20 -33.50 -8.22
C LEU A 361 36.20 -32.35 -7.95
N GLY A 362 37.41 -32.41 -8.52
CA GLY A 362 38.44 -31.39 -8.38
C GLY A 362 39.33 -31.54 -7.14
N LEU A 363 39.19 -32.63 -6.38
CA LEU A 363 40.02 -32.95 -5.21
C LEU A 363 41.18 -33.87 -5.64
N VAL A 364 42.26 -33.27 -6.11
CA VAL A 364 43.41 -34.00 -6.68
C VAL A 364 44.32 -34.61 -5.62
N GLU A 365 44.31 -34.10 -4.39
CA GLU A 365 45.27 -34.49 -3.35
C GLU A 365 45.23 -35.98 -3.03
N PHE A 366 44.06 -36.63 -3.17
CA PHE A 366 43.94 -38.05 -2.85
C PHE A 366 44.53 -38.96 -3.94
N GLU A 367 44.55 -38.49 -5.18
CA GLU A 367 45.21 -39.19 -6.28
C GLU A 367 46.70 -38.85 -6.35
N ASP A 368 47.08 -37.59 -6.08
CA ASP A 368 48.49 -37.20 -5.93
C ASP A 368 49.18 -38.05 -4.85
N PHE A 369 48.44 -38.42 -3.80
CA PHE A 369 48.89 -39.36 -2.79
C PHE A 369 49.09 -40.78 -3.33
N ILE A 370 48.18 -41.28 -4.17
CA ILE A 370 48.33 -42.59 -4.83
C ILE A 370 49.58 -42.56 -5.73
N ASP A 371 49.71 -41.54 -6.57
CA ASP A 371 50.87 -41.34 -7.45
C ASP A 371 52.18 -41.26 -6.65
N LEU A 372 52.17 -40.60 -5.49
CA LEU A 372 53.32 -40.54 -4.58
C LEU A 372 53.71 -41.93 -4.09
N ILE A 373 52.75 -42.76 -3.65
CA ILE A 373 53.06 -44.11 -3.18
C ILE A 373 53.52 -45.00 -4.34
N GLU A 374 52.93 -44.90 -5.52
CA GLU A 374 53.36 -45.65 -6.70
C GLU A 374 54.78 -45.25 -7.15
N SER A 375 55.14 -43.97 -7.05
CA SER A 375 56.48 -43.46 -7.37
C SER A 375 57.59 -44.00 -6.44
N LEU A 376 57.24 -44.57 -5.28
CA LEU A 376 58.22 -45.16 -4.36
C LEU A 376 58.97 -46.33 -4.99
N GLN A 377 58.36 -47.05 -5.93
CA GLN A 377 58.99 -48.16 -6.65
C GLN A 377 60.25 -47.71 -7.43
N THR A 378 60.24 -46.48 -7.93
CA THR A 378 61.34 -45.90 -8.73
C THR A 378 62.20 -44.93 -7.93
N SER A 379 61.95 -44.82 -6.62
CA SER A 379 62.68 -43.93 -5.72
C SER A 379 64.05 -44.47 -5.34
N ALA A 380 64.91 -43.58 -4.82
CA ALA A 380 66.23 -43.93 -4.29
C ALA A 380 66.19 -44.84 -3.04
N LEU A 381 65.00 -45.22 -2.56
CA LEU A 381 64.83 -46.16 -1.45
C LEU A 381 65.27 -47.58 -1.80
N PHE A 382 65.31 -47.93 -3.07
CA PHE A 382 65.71 -49.25 -3.54
C PHE A 382 67.08 -49.20 -4.23
N ASP A 383 67.91 -50.22 -4.02
CA ASP A 383 69.19 -50.37 -4.71
C ASP A 383 69.00 -50.82 -6.18
N SER A 384 70.09 -50.94 -6.93
CA SER A 384 70.05 -51.40 -8.33
C SER A 384 69.58 -52.85 -8.50
N LYS A 385 69.43 -53.60 -7.40
CA LYS A 385 68.86 -54.96 -7.35
C LYS A 385 67.39 -54.95 -6.88
N GLY A 386 66.81 -53.78 -6.64
CA GLY A 386 65.44 -53.60 -6.19
C GLY A 386 65.22 -53.95 -4.72
N ARG A 387 66.27 -53.99 -3.88
CA ARG A 387 66.16 -54.23 -2.43
C ARG A 387 66.15 -52.91 -1.67
N LEU A 388 65.38 -52.84 -0.58
CA LEU A 388 65.32 -51.66 0.27
C LEU A 388 66.71 -51.32 0.83
N GLN A 389 67.16 -50.07 0.67
CA GLN A 389 68.38 -49.56 1.28
C GLN A 389 68.08 -49.16 2.74
N GLU A 390 68.84 -49.68 3.71
CA GLU A 390 68.66 -49.40 5.15
C GLU A 390 69.19 -48.01 5.58
N ASP A 391 68.94 -46.97 4.78
CA ASP A 391 69.21 -45.58 5.16
C ASP A 391 68.04 -45.02 5.98
N ARG A 392 68.13 -45.17 7.31
CA ARG A 392 67.09 -44.76 8.25
C ARG A 392 66.62 -43.31 8.02
N PRO A 393 67.50 -42.27 7.98
CA PRO A 393 67.09 -40.91 7.65
C PRO A 393 66.25 -40.79 6.38
N THR A 394 66.67 -41.44 5.29
CA THR A 394 65.99 -41.36 4.00
C THR A 394 64.65 -42.11 4.02
N LEU A 395 64.58 -43.28 4.67
CA LEU A 395 63.35 -44.05 4.85
C LEU A 395 62.31 -43.28 5.66
N PHE A 396 62.69 -42.78 6.85
CA PHE A 396 61.77 -42.03 7.70
C PHE A 396 61.30 -40.73 7.05
N LYS A 397 62.15 -40.06 6.27
CA LYS A 397 61.76 -38.86 5.49
C LYS A 397 60.71 -39.18 4.42
N HIS A 398 60.81 -40.32 3.74
CA HIS A 398 59.80 -40.74 2.76
C HIS A 398 58.50 -41.16 3.45
N LEU A 399 58.56 -41.93 4.55
CA LEU A 399 57.38 -42.28 5.34
C LEU A 399 56.68 -41.05 5.91
N GLU A 400 57.43 -40.08 6.45
CA GLU A 400 56.87 -38.81 6.92
C GLU A 400 56.16 -38.06 5.78
N LYS A 401 56.76 -38.01 4.59
CA LYS A 401 56.13 -37.39 3.41
C LYS A 401 54.81 -38.09 3.05
N ILE A 402 54.79 -39.43 3.03
CA ILE A 402 53.58 -40.21 2.73
C ILE A 402 52.48 -39.93 3.75
N VAL A 403 52.80 -39.96 5.05
CA VAL A 403 51.83 -39.68 6.13
C VAL A 403 51.26 -38.27 6.00
N ARG A 404 52.13 -37.27 5.77
CA ARG A 404 51.69 -35.86 5.61
C ARG A 404 50.78 -35.66 4.40
N GLU A 405 51.09 -36.28 3.26
CA GLU A 405 50.24 -36.16 2.06
C GLU A 405 48.92 -36.93 2.22
N LEU A 406 48.90 -38.07 2.92
CA LEU A 406 47.64 -38.74 3.26
C LEU A 406 46.77 -37.86 4.16
N ASP A 407 47.34 -37.31 5.22
CA ASP A 407 46.63 -36.44 6.14
C ASP A 407 46.07 -35.20 5.40
N ARG A 408 46.85 -34.65 4.47
CA ARG A 408 46.41 -33.55 3.59
C ARG A 408 45.25 -33.97 2.68
N ALA A 409 45.33 -35.14 2.04
CA ALA A 409 44.28 -35.66 1.19
C ALA A 409 42.97 -35.90 1.95
N ILE A 410 43.04 -36.54 3.12
CA ILE A 410 41.88 -36.78 3.99
C ILE A 410 41.29 -35.46 4.50
N ALA A 411 42.14 -34.48 4.84
CA ALA A 411 41.68 -33.14 5.24
C ALA A 411 40.98 -32.39 4.09
N SER A 412 41.49 -32.48 2.87
CA SER A 412 40.88 -31.90 1.66
C SER A 412 39.48 -32.47 1.42
N VAL A 413 39.36 -33.80 1.41
CA VAL A 413 38.08 -34.52 1.26
C VAL A 413 37.11 -34.15 2.39
N ARG A 414 37.58 -34.11 3.64
CA ARG A 414 36.72 -33.74 4.77
C ARG A 414 36.19 -32.32 4.65
N THR A 415 37.05 -31.37 4.29
CA THR A 415 36.65 -29.97 4.09
C THR A 415 35.58 -29.85 3.00
N TYR A 416 35.71 -30.61 1.92
CA TYR A 416 34.70 -30.69 0.87
C TYR A 416 33.39 -31.29 1.37
N LEU A 417 33.43 -32.38 2.14
CA LEU A 417 32.23 -33.00 2.73
C LEU A 417 31.55 -32.09 3.75
N ASP A 418 32.31 -31.24 4.45
CA ASP A 418 31.81 -30.27 5.42
C ASP A 418 31.21 -29.00 4.76
N SER A 419 31.23 -28.90 3.43
CA SER A 419 30.59 -27.81 2.67
C SER A 419 29.07 -27.96 2.64
N ILE A 420 28.36 -26.83 2.73
CA ILE A 420 26.89 -26.83 2.74
C ILE A 420 26.30 -27.21 1.39
N GLY A 421 27.03 -27.01 0.29
CA GLY A 421 26.63 -27.51 -1.03
C GLY A 421 26.51 -29.02 -1.06
N ILE A 422 27.47 -29.74 -0.46
CA ILE A 422 27.41 -31.20 -0.32
C ILE A 422 26.33 -31.61 0.67
N GLY A 423 26.25 -30.91 1.81
CA GLY A 423 25.18 -31.15 2.77
C GLY A 423 23.78 -31.00 2.16
N PHE A 424 23.58 -29.99 1.30
CA PHE A 424 22.32 -29.74 0.62
C PHE A 424 22.00 -30.81 -0.44
N LYS A 425 22.99 -31.34 -1.15
CA LYS A 425 22.80 -32.51 -2.01
C LYS A 425 22.42 -33.75 -1.21
N ILE A 426 23.02 -33.96 -0.03
CA ILE A 426 22.62 -35.06 0.86
C ILE A 426 21.16 -34.87 1.31
N LYS A 427 20.78 -33.67 1.76
CA LYS A 427 19.39 -33.31 2.11
C LYS A 427 18.41 -33.65 0.98
N THR A 428 18.68 -33.20 -0.24
CA THR A 428 17.74 -33.29 -1.36
C THR A 428 17.74 -34.65 -2.04
N GLU A 429 18.91 -35.27 -2.27
CA GLU A 429 19.03 -36.51 -3.05
C GLU A 429 18.99 -37.80 -2.20
N VAL A 430 19.46 -37.72 -0.94
CA VAL A 430 19.46 -38.87 -0.02
C VAL A 430 18.20 -38.89 0.84
N PHE A 431 17.86 -37.78 1.49
CA PHE A 431 16.68 -37.70 2.36
C PHE A 431 15.39 -37.29 1.62
N GLY A 432 15.50 -36.73 0.42
CA GLY A 432 14.33 -36.32 -0.38
C GLY A 432 13.67 -35.03 0.10
N TYR A 433 14.34 -34.26 0.96
CA TYR A 433 13.78 -33.03 1.52
C TYR A 433 13.89 -31.90 0.51
N LEU A 434 12.72 -31.41 0.07
CA LEU A 434 12.64 -30.34 -0.93
C LEU A 434 12.75 -28.96 -0.27
N PRO A 435 13.32 -27.97 -0.98
CA PRO A 435 13.34 -26.60 -0.54
C PRO A 435 11.95 -26.02 -0.28
N GLN A 436 11.82 -25.30 0.82
CA GLN A 436 10.60 -24.62 1.23
C GLN A 436 10.69 -23.14 0.85
N MET A 437 9.89 -22.76 -0.15
CA MET A 437 9.76 -21.38 -0.60
C MET A 437 8.31 -20.99 -0.82
N ILE A 438 8.05 -19.69 -0.69
CA ILE A 438 6.74 -19.12 -0.94
C ILE A 438 6.86 -17.85 -1.77
N SER A 439 5.92 -17.67 -2.70
CA SER A 439 5.86 -16.46 -3.53
C SER A 439 5.59 -15.24 -2.65
N TYR A 440 6.23 -14.12 -2.95
CA TYR A 440 5.95 -12.84 -2.29
C TYR A 440 4.47 -12.40 -2.40
N ARG A 441 3.72 -12.92 -3.38
CA ARG A 441 2.28 -12.63 -3.58
C ARG A 441 1.35 -13.60 -2.86
N ALA A 442 1.86 -14.67 -2.26
CA ALA A 442 1.03 -15.67 -1.59
C ALA A 442 0.27 -15.02 -0.43
N ASP A 443 -1.01 -15.36 -0.30
CA ASP A 443 -1.85 -14.86 0.79
C ASP A 443 -1.56 -15.58 2.12
N LEU A 444 -2.15 -15.07 3.20
CA LEU A 444 -1.93 -15.60 4.54
C LEU A 444 -2.32 -17.08 4.69
N GLU A 445 -3.36 -17.56 4.00
CA GLU A 445 -3.79 -18.95 4.12
C GLU A 445 -2.84 -19.89 3.38
N GLU A 446 -2.34 -19.50 2.22
CA GLU A 446 -1.26 -20.22 1.54
C GLU A 446 0.01 -20.28 2.41
N VAL A 447 0.36 -19.17 3.08
CA VAL A 447 1.50 -19.12 4.02
C VAL A 447 1.31 -20.10 5.18
N ARG A 448 0.13 -20.11 5.80
CA ARG A 448 -0.19 -21.03 6.92
C ARG A 448 -0.17 -22.49 6.49
N GLN A 449 -0.72 -22.78 5.32
CA GLN A 449 -0.75 -24.14 4.78
C GLN A 449 0.66 -24.64 4.47
N LYS A 450 1.52 -23.81 3.87
CA LYS A 450 2.91 -24.18 3.56
C LYS A 450 3.81 -24.21 4.78
N MET A 451 3.47 -23.49 5.85
CA MET A 451 4.30 -23.47 7.06
C MET A 451 4.35 -24.85 7.72
N ASP A 452 3.28 -25.66 7.70
CA ASP A 452 3.19 -27.09 8.08
C ASP A 452 4.19 -27.63 9.14
N GLY A 453 4.48 -26.85 10.19
CA GLY A 453 5.43 -27.20 11.25
C GLY A 453 6.91 -26.79 11.02
N PHE A 454 7.26 -26.25 9.85
CA PHE A 454 8.54 -25.61 9.58
C PHE A 454 8.75 -24.37 10.47
N PRO A 455 9.99 -24.06 10.88
CA PRO A 455 10.27 -22.89 11.70
C PRO A 455 10.18 -21.57 10.92
N TYR A 456 10.37 -21.61 9.60
CA TYR A 456 10.25 -20.45 8.72
C TYR A 456 10.01 -20.87 7.26
N LEU A 457 9.54 -19.91 6.46
CA LEU A 457 9.46 -20.00 4.99
C LEU A 457 10.29 -18.90 4.34
N THR A 458 11.03 -19.23 3.28
CA THR A 458 11.73 -18.22 2.48
C THR A 458 10.78 -17.58 1.47
N VAL A 459 10.64 -16.27 1.52
CA VAL A 459 9.84 -15.50 0.58
C VAL A 459 10.68 -15.17 -0.65
N THR A 460 10.20 -15.56 -1.83
CA THR A 460 10.93 -15.40 -3.08
C THR A 460 10.19 -14.56 -4.12
N PHE A 461 10.98 -13.93 -4.99
CA PHE A 461 10.54 -13.18 -6.15
C PHE A 461 11.08 -13.86 -7.43
N PRO A 462 10.25 -14.10 -8.47
CA PRO A 462 10.73 -14.67 -9.72
C PRO A 462 11.60 -13.65 -10.46
N ALA A 463 12.85 -14.00 -10.76
CA ALA A 463 13.71 -13.12 -11.55
C ALA A 463 13.35 -13.25 -13.05
N LYS A 464 13.63 -12.20 -13.84
CA LYS A 464 13.49 -12.26 -15.32
C LYS A 464 14.40 -13.32 -15.96
N GLU A 465 15.54 -13.59 -15.35
CA GLU A 465 16.43 -14.71 -15.70
C GLU A 465 15.99 -15.93 -14.86
N GLU A 466 16.03 -17.15 -15.43
CA GLU A 466 15.56 -18.36 -14.74
C GLU A 466 16.06 -18.44 -13.28
N GLY A 467 15.11 -18.60 -12.34
CA GLY A 467 15.38 -18.73 -10.91
C GLY A 467 14.58 -17.77 -10.03
N PHE A 468 14.93 -17.76 -8.73
CA PHE A 468 14.21 -17.02 -7.70
C PHE A 468 15.17 -16.18 -6.86
N LEU A 469 14.74 -15.01 -6.42
CA LEU A 469 15.50 -14.13 -5.52
C LEU A 469 14.88 -14.16 -4.12
N PRO A 470 15.67 -14.42 -3.05
CA PRO A 470 15.14 -14.46 -1.70
C PRO A 470 15.01 -13.05 -1.11
N LEU A 471 13.76 -12.62 -0.89
CA LEU A 471 13.40 -11.30 -0.36
C LEU A 471 13.41 -11.21 1.16
N GLY A 472 13.24 -12.33 1.87
CA GLY A 472 13.08 -12.36 3.32
C GLY A 472 12.55 -13.69 3.80
N VAL A 473 12.23 -13.77 5.09
CA VAL A 473 11.67 -14.96 5.70
C VAL A 473 10.41 -14.62 6.50
N VAL A 474 9.48 -15.56 6.56
CA VAL A 474 8.34 -15.53 7.50
C VAL A 474 8.63 -16.58 8.57
N HIS A 475 8.71 -16.16 9.83
CA HIS A 475 8.90 -17.09 10.94
C HIS A 475 7.56 -17.62 11.45
N ALA A 476 7.50 -18.92 11.77
CA ALA A 476 6.30 -19.55 12.31
C ALA A 476 5.79 -18.85 13.59
N ALA A 477 6.71 -18.49 14.49
CA ALA A 477 6.38 -17.81 15.75
C ALA A 477 5.67 -16.45 15.55
N GLU A 478 5.88 -15.78 14.41
CA GLU A 478 5.21 -14.52 14.10
C GLU A 478 3.85 -14.74 13.44
N LEU A 479 3.74 -15.78 12.61
CA LEU A 479 2.53 -16.14 11.87
C LEU A 479 1.34 -16.53 12.75
N TYR A 480 1.60 -17.11 13.93
CA TYR A 480 0.57 -17.58 14.86
C TYR A 480 0.24 -16.56 15.97
N ARG A 481 0.72 -15.31 15.87
CA ARG A 481 0.27 -14.23 16.76
C ARG A 481 -1.20 -13.90 16.49
N THR A 482 -1.91 -13.43 17.52
CA THR A 482 -3.31 -13.01 17.40
C THR A 482 -3.48 -11.82 16.46
N THR A 483 -2.50 -10.91 16.44
CA THR A 483 -2.48 -9.71 15.62
C THR A 483 -1.28 -9.75 14.69
N LEU A 484 -1.54 -9.76 13.39
CA LEU A 484 -0.53 -9.80 12.31
C LEU A 484 -0.39 -8.46 11.59
N GLY A 485 -1.28 -7.51 11.87
CA GLY A 485 -1.26 -6.16 11.33
C GLY A 485 -2.34 -5.31 11.98
N THR A 486 -2.44 -4.06 11.57
CA THR A 486 -3.36 -3.10 12.17
C THR A 486 -4.12 -2.31 11.12
N VAL A 487 -5.25 -1.73 11.51
CA VAL A 487 -6.11 -0.95 10.63
C VAL A 487 -6.55 0.34 11.32
N THR A 488 -6.61 1.40 10.53
CA THR A 488 -7.20 2.68 10.86
C THR A 488 -8.38 2.93 9.95
N LEU A 489 -9.51 3.32 10.53
CA LEU A 489 -10.76 3.61 9.83
C LEU A 489 -11.01 5.12 9.79
N ARG A 490 -11.47 5.61 8.64
CA ARG A 490 -11.79 7.01 8.39
C ARG A 490 -13.14 7.06 7.71
N ASP A 491 -14.06 7.79 8.32
CA ASP A 491 -15.44 7.96 7.86
C ASP A 491 -16.35 6.73 8.03
N PHE A 492 -15.90 5.76 8.82
CA PHE A 492 -16.70 4.63 9.28
C PHE A 492 -15.99 3.97 10.45
N CYS A 493 -16.69 3.12 11.20
CA CYS A 493 -16.11 2.40 12.34
C CYS A 493 -16.49 0.92 12.43
N ASN A 494 -17.32 0.44 11.50
CA ASN A 494 -17.76 -0.95 11.48
C ASN A 494 -16.72 -1.84 10.77
N ARG A 495 -16.54 -3.08 11.26
CA ARG A 495 -15.59 -4.04 10.66
C ARG A 495 -16.13 -4.72 9.40
N GLU A 496 -17.46 -4.83 9.30
CA GLU A 496 -18.14 -5.64 8.28
C GLU A 496 -18.05 -5.01 6.90
N GLU A 497 -18.11 -3.68 6.82
CA GLU A 497 -18.07 -2.90 5.58
C GLU A 497 -16.82 -3.18 4.75
N MET A 498 -15.66 -3.32 5.41
CA MET A 498 -14.39 -3.65 4.76
C MET A 498 -13.95 -5.11 4.96
N ARG A 499 -14.83 -5.96 5.51
CA ARG A 499 -14.58 -7.37 5.84
C ARG A 499 -13.24 -7.55 6.55
N ILE A 500 -12.97 -6.73 7.57
CA ILE A 500 -11.66 -6.65 8.22
C ILE A 500 -11.38 -7.97 8.98
N PRO A 501 -10.39 -8.77 8.54
CA PRO A 501 -10.09 -10.06 9.16
C PRO A 501 -9.70 -9.95 10.63
N SER A 502 -9.96 -10.98 11.42
CA SER A 502 -9.69 -11.00 12.88
C SER A 502 -8.21 -10.82 13.23
N TYR A 503 -7.29 -11.19 12.34
CA TYR A 503 -5.85 -10.99 12.53
C TYR A 503 -5.39 -9.54 12.31
N LEU A 504 -6.29 -8.66 11.84
CA LEU A 504 -6.06 -7.22 11.73
C LEU A 504 -6.80 -6.49 12.84
N GLU A 505 -6.04 -5.76 13.65
CA GLU A 505 -6.57 -5.04 14.82
C GLU A 505 -6.92 -3.59 14.45
N VAL A 506 -8.13 -3.14 14.78
CA VAL A 506 -8.54 -1.74 14.56
C VAL A 506 -7.99 -0.89 15.69
N ILE A 507 -7.07 0.02 15.39
CA ILE A 507 -6.36 0.81 16.41
C ILE A 507 -6.74 2.30 16.41
N SER A 508 -7.31 2.81 15.32
CA SER A 508 -7.71 4.21 15.19
C SER A 508 -8.99 4.34 14.38
N VAL A 509 -9.90 5.20 14.84
CA VAL A 509 -11.18 5.50 14.19
C VAL A 509 -11.42 7.00 14.27
N ILE A 510 -11.74 7.61 13.13
CA ILE A 510 -12.32 8.95 13.07
C ILE A 510 -13.56 8.84 12.19
N ASP A 511 -14.74 9.11 12.76
CA ASP A 511 -16.04 8.85 12.14
C ASP A 511 -17.06 9.92 12.57
N HIS A 512 -18.12 10.07 11.79
CA HIS A 512 -19.29 10.90 12.10
C HIS A 512 -20.63 10.14 11.93
N HIS A 513 -20.59 8.88 11.50
CA HIS A 513 -21.74 8.01 11.34
C HIS A 513 -22.19 7.37 12.66
N LYS A 514 -23.35 6.69 12.60
CA LYS A 514 -23.81 5.82 13.68
C LYS A 514 -22.80 4.72 13.93
N SER A 515 -22.34 4.64 15.17
CA SER A 515 -21.13 3.88 15.47
C SER A 515 -21.38 2.43 15.89
N ALA A 516 -20.56 1.52 15.37
CA ALA A 516 -20.49 0.12 15.75
C ALA A 516 -19.04 -0.37 15.72
N LEU A 517 -18.29 -0.12 16.79
CA LEU A 517 -16.86 -0.44 16.88
C LEU A 517 -16.61 -1.75 17.63
N LEU A 518 -15.95 -2.70 16.97
CA LEU A 518 -15.49 -3.97 17.54
C LEU A 518 -13.97 -4.08 17.44
N THR A 519 -13.28 -4.18 18.57
CA THR A 519 -11.81 -4.23 18.65
C THR A 519 -11.40 -4.93 19.96
N THR A 520 -10.27 -5.63 19.92
CA THR A 520 -9.72 -6.34 21.10
C THR A 520 -8.73 -5.48 21.89
N SER A 521 -8.25 -4.40 21.29
CA SER A 521 -7.33 -3.43 21.88
C SER A 521 -8.03 -2.09 22.15
N ALA A 522 -7.42 -1.23 22.97
CA ALA A 522 -7.94 0.13 23.19
C ALA A 522 -7.59 1.02 21.99
N PRO A 523 -8.58 1.46 21.18
CA PRO A 523 -8.32 2.31 20.02
C PRO A 523 -8.24 3.79 20.43
N VAL A 524 -7.65 4.61 19.56
CA VAL A 524 -7.95 6.04 19.53
C VAL A 524 -9.22 6.22 18.69
N ALA A 525 -10.33 6.62 19.30
CA ALA A 525 -11.61 6.79 18.60
C ALA A 525 -12.15 8.21 18.79
N TYR A 526 -12.37 8.91 17.68
CA TYR A 526 -13.08 10.19 17.64
C TYR A 526 -14.34 10.03 16.80
N ILE A 527 -15.48 10.13 17.47
CA ILE A 527 -16.78 10.06 16.83
C ILE A 527 -17.48 11.38 17.12
N GLY A 528 -17.71 12.16 16.08
CA GLY A 528 -18.21 13.53 16.20
C GLY A 528 -19.55 13.72 15.51
N ASP A 529 -20.45 14.48 16.14
CA ASP A 529 -21.58 15.07 15.43
C ASP A 529 -21.05 16.22 14.55
N ALA A 530 -20.82 15.89 13.28
CA ALA A 530 -20.34 16.77 12.23
C ALA A 530 -20.93 16.28 10.89
N GLN A 531 -21.08 17.17 9.92
CA GLN A 531 -21.61 16.77 8.61
C GLN A 531 -20.56 16.10 7.72
N SER A 532 -19.27 16.29 8.01
CA SER A 532 -18.14 15.68 7.32
C SER A 532 -17.14 15.16 8.35
N THR A 533 -16.56 13.98 8.12
CA THR A 533 -15.51 13.44 8.99
C THR A 533 -14.29 14.35 9.02
N ASN A 534 -14.02 15.08 7.92
CA ASN A 534 -12.88 15.98 7.82
C ASN A 534 -12.97 17.21 8.75
N VAL A 535 -14.12 17.54 9.34
CA VAL A 535 -14.19 18.51 10.45
C VAL A 535 -13.41 18.01 11.65
N VAL A 536 -13.62 16.74 12.02
CA VAL A 536 -12.93 16.12 13.15
C VAL A 536 -11.45 15.94 12.84
N VAL A 537 -11.10 15.53 11.62
CA VAL A 537 -9.71 15.41 11.18
C VAL A 537 -8.98 16.76 11.23
N ALA A 538 -9.60 17.83 10.74
CA ALA A 538 -9.04 19.18 10.76
C ALA A 538 -8.77 19.68 12.18
N GLU A 539 -9.71 19.51 13.10
CA GLU A 539 -9.54 19.89 14.51
C GLU A 539 -8.35 19.17 15.16
N LEU A 540 -8.15 17.88 14.85
CA LEU A 540 -7.01 17.11 15.35
C LEU A 540 -5.70 17.58 14.71
N ALA A 541 -5.70 17.88 13.42
CA ALA A 541 -4.56 18.44 12.72
C ALA A 541 -4.15 19.82 13.30
N PHE A 542 -5.10 20.69 13.62
CA PHE A 542 -4.83 21.99 14.27
C PHE A 542 -4.04 21.82 15.56
N ARG A 543 -4.38 20.83 16.39
CA ARG A 543 -3.69 20.59 17.67
C ARG A 543 -2.21 20.26 17.48
N ILE A 544 -1.88 19.48 16.46
CA ILE A 544 -0.49 19.16 16.14
C ILE A 544 0.18 20.37 15.50
N ASN A 545 -0.42 20.94 14.45
CA ASN A 545 0.20 21.98 13.66
C ASN A 545 0.42 23.28 14.49
N ASP A 546 -0.49 23.64 15.39
CA ASP A 546 -0.29 24.79 16.29
C ASP A 546 0.95 24.65 17.18
N GLN A 547 1.34 23.43 17.54
CA GLN A 547 2.51 23.18 18.40
C GLN A 547 3.84 23.14 17.63
N TYR A 548 3.82 22.84 16.33
CA TYR A 548 5.03 22.52 15.56
C TYR A 548 5.16 23.27 14.23
N SER A 549 4.21 24.13 13.88
CA SER A 549 4.25 24.95 12.67
C SER A 549 4.65 26.39 12.97
N MET A 550 5.51 26.94 12.11
CA MET A 550 5.83 28.37 12.09
C MET A 550 4.88 29.17 11.18
N GLY A 551 3.97 28.54 10.44
CA GLY A 551 2.92 29.24 9.70
C GLY A 551 3.43 30.09 8.54
N ALA A 552 4.47 29.58 7.86
CA ALA A 552 5.21 30.33 6.85
C ALA A 552 5.88 31.63 7.35
N MET A 553 6.04 31.81 8.66
CA MET A 553 6.76 32.94 9.26
C MET A 553 8.16 32.54 9.77
N SER A 554 9.05 33.52 9.84
CA SER A 554 10.29 33.48 10.63
C SER A 554 10.04 33.94 12.07
N LEU A 555 10.98 33.69 12.98
CA LEU A 555 10.92 34.19 14.36
C LEU A 555 10.78 35.73 14.38
N ASP A 556 11.59 36.44 13.60
CA ASP A 556 11.54 37.90 13.50
C ASP A 556 10.17 38.42 13.03
N GLU A 557 9.56 37.73 12.07
CA GLU A 557 8.20 38.06 11.58
C GLU A 557 7.13 37.82 12.65
N ILE A 558 7.25 36.73 13.42
CA ILE A 558 6.35 36.43 14.55
C ILE A 558 6.47 37.53 15.61
N GLU A 559 7.68 37.87 16.05
CA GLU A 559 7.91 38.87 17.09
C GLU A 559 7.37 40.24 16.66
N LYS A 560 7.68 40.66 15.43
CA LYS A 560 7.15 41.90 14.87
C LYS A 560 5.63 41.93 14.85
N GLN A 561 4.99 40.83 14.42
CA GLN A 561 3.53 40.77 14.40
C GLN A 561 2.92 40.77 15.81
N MET A 562 3.58 40.13 16.78
CA MET A 562 3.14 40.17 18.18
C MET A 562 3.13 41.60 18.73
N GLU A 563 4.17 42.40 18.45
CA GLU A 563 4.22 43.82 18.84
C GLU A 563 3.10 44.65 18.21
N GLU A 564 2.74 44.36 16.96
CA GLU A 564 1.63 45.02 16.27
C GLU A 564 0.27 44.69 16.93
N VAL A 565 0.03 43.41 17.22
CA VAL A 565 -1.26 42.92 17.75
C VAL A 565 -1.43 43.30 19.23
N GLN A 566 -0.35 43.37 20.00
CA GLN A 566 -0.39 43.81 21.41
C GLN A 566 -0.91 45.24 21.59
N LYS A 567 -0.86 46.07 20.55
CA LYS A 567 -1.37 47.46 20.58
C LYS A 567 -2.91 47.52 20.62
N ASP A 568 -3.61 46.45 20.21
CA ASP A 568 -5.07 46.37 20.22
C ASP A 568 -5.56 45.00 20.71
N LEU A 569 -5.55 44.80 22.03
CA LEU A 569 -6.08 43.59 22.68
C LEU A 569 -7.55 43.70 23.10
N VAL A 570 -8.25 44.75 22.69
CA VAL A 570 -9.69 44.91 22.98
C VAL A 570 -10.48 43.94 22.10
N ALA A 571 -10.13 43.83 20.83
CA ALA A 571 -10.81 42.95 19.88
C ALA A 571 -10.57 41.44 20.19
N PRO A 572 -11.61 40.59 20.20
CA PRO A 572 -11.46 39.13 20.37
C PRO A 572 -10.53 38.49 19.33
N SER A 573 -10.60 38.94 18.07
CA SER A 573 -9.73 38.49 16.99
C SER A 573 -8.24 38.72 17.28
N SER A 574 -7.86 39.87 17.84
CA SER A 574 -6.49 40.17 18.22
C SER A 574 -5.99 39.23 19.32
N LYS A 575 -6.84 38.87 20.29
CA LYS A 575 -6.50 37.90 21.34
C LYS A 575 -6.23 36.51 20.76
N ARG A 576 -7.06 36.05 19.83
CA ARG A 576 -6.87 34.75 19.15
C ARG A 576 -5.65 34.73 18.25
N ILE A 577 -5.40 35.82 17.50
CA ILE A 577 -4.17 35.99 16.72
C ILE A 577 -2.94 35.93 17.62
N LEU A 578 -2.95 36.69 18.73
CA LEU A 578 -1.84 36.68 19.69
C LEU A 578 -1.63 35.28 20.30
N GLN A 579 -2.70 34.55 20.61
CA GLN A 579 -2.61 33.17 21.10
C GLN A 579 -1.88 32.25 20.09
N ARG A 580 -2.20 32.34 18.80
CA ARG A 580 -1.53 31.55 17.75
C ARG A 580 -0.07 31.98 17.58
N LEU A 581 0.21 33.28 17.55
CA LEU A 581 1.59 33.80 17.49
C LEU A 581 2.44 33.34 18.69
N LEU A 582 1.87 33.31 19.89
CA LEU A 582 2.54 32.80 21.09
C LEU A 582 2.92 31.32 20.93
N GLN A 583 2.02 30.48 20.40
CA GLN A 583 2.34 29.07 20.14
C GLN A 583 3.48 28.93 19.12
N ARG A 584 3.45 29.71 18.04
CA ARG A 584 4.52 29.72 17.02
C ARG A 584 5.86 30.18 17.59
N ARG A 585 5.86 31.22 18.44
CA ARG A 585 7.05 31.68 19.15
C ARG A 585 7.61 30.60 20.07
N LEU A 586 6.76 29.95 20.87
CA LEU A 586 7.17 28.85 21.74
C LEU A 586 7.83 27.70 20.95
N HIS A 587 7.36 27.44 19.74
CA HIS A 587 7.99 26.47 18.84
C HIS A 587 9.34 26.97 18.30
N ALA A 588 9.40 28.21 17.80
CA ALA A 588 10.62 28.84 17.27
C ALA A 588 11.78 28.81 18.28
N GLU A 589 11.48 29.07 19.56
CA GLU A 589 12.45 29.08 20.66
C GLU A 589 13.05 27.68 20.96
N ARG A 590 12.40 26.59 20.51
CA ARG A 590 12.87 25.20 20.71
C ARG A 590 13.96 24.74 19.71
N LYS A 591 14.63 25.68 19.02
CA LYS A 591 15.80 25.44 18.14
C LYS A 591 15.57 24.54 16.91
N GLY A 592 14.33 24.42 16.41
CA GLY A 592 14.07 23.84 15.08
C GLY A 592 14.28 22.33 14.93
N GLU A 593 14.15 21.57 16.02
CA GLU A 593 14.21 20.09 15.99
C GLU A 593 13.04 19.49 15.19
N TYR A 594 11.88 20.13 15.24
CA TYR A 594 10.63 19.68 14.62
C TYR A 594 10.13 20.72 13.60
N PHE A 595 9.35 20.29 12.63
CA PHE A 595 8.74 21.18 11.64
C PHE A 595 7.44 20.63 11.07
N VAL A 596 6.61 21.53 10.57
CA VAL A 596 5.55 21.26 9.60
C VAL A 596 5.81 22.14 8.38
N ASP A 597 5.97 21.53 7.21
CA ASP A 597 6.19 22.25 5.96
C ASP A 597 4.93 23.06 5.60
N PRO A 598 5.03 24.38 5.34
CA PRO A 598 3.86 25.20 5.07
C PRO A 598 3.06 24.79 3.84
N VAL A 599 3.72 24.21 2.81
CA VAL A 599 3.01 23.72 1.62
C VAL A 599 2.17 22.51 2.00
N ARG A 600 2.73 21.58 2.79
CA ARG A 600 1.97 20.44 3.30
C ARG A 600 0.80 20.87 4.18
N GLU A 601 1.02 21.82 5.10
CA GLU A 601 -0.06 22.34 5.95
C GLU A 601 -1.18 22.99 5.12
N PHE A 602 -0.82 23.75 4.08
CA PHE A 602 -1.78 24.37 3.18
C PHE A 602 -2.61 23.32 2.41
N VAL A 603 -1.96 22.33 1.80
CA VAL A 603 -2.65 21.26 1.03
C VAL A 603 -3.57 20.45 1.93
N GLU A 604 -3.14 20.14 3.15
CA GLU A 604 -3.98 19.46 4.15
C GLU A 604 -5.25 20.23 4.45
N TYR A 605 -5.14 21.50 4.85
CA TYR A 605 -6.31 22.30 5.18
C TYR A 605 -7.21 22.56 3.97
N LEU A 606 -6.62 22.68 2.77
CA LEU A 606 -7.38 22.84 1.54
C LEU A 606 -8.21 21.59 1.25
N HIS A 607 -7.61 20.40 1.37
CA HIS A 607 -8.30 19.12 1.25
C HIS A 607 -9.46 19.01 2.24
N PHE A 608 -9.23 19.30 3.52
CA PHE A 608 -10.31 19.24 4.52
C PHE A 608 -11.44 20.21 4.21
N LEU A 609 -11.13 21.44 3.79
CA LEU A 609 -12.13 22.44 3.43
C LEU A 609 -13.00 21.96 2.26
N TYR A 610 -12.40 21.35 1.25
CA TYR A 610 -13.15 20.86 0.09
C TYR A 610 -13.97 19.60 0.37
N ALA A 611 -13.47 18.69 1.22
CA ALA A 611 -14.27 17.57 1.71
C ALA A 611 -15.53 18.07 2.43
N ILE A 612 -15.35 19.05 3.33
CA ILE A 612 -16.47 19.67 4.05
C ILE A 612 -17.43 20.34 3.06
N PHE A 613 -16.95 21.06 2.05
CA PHE A 613 -17.81 21.67 1.03
C PHE A 613 -18.61 20.65 0.22
N ASP A 614 -18.08 19.46 -0.05
CA ASP A 614 -18.82 18.43 -0.80
C ASP A 614 -19.95 17.83 0.04
N ASP A 615 -19.65 17.34 1.25
CA ASP A 615 -20.63 16.70 2.15
C ASP A 615 -21.75 17.65 2.62
N THR A 616 -21.36 18.90 2.88
CA THR A 616 -22.31 19.94 3.33
C THR A 616 -23.12 20.54 2.17
N ASP A 617 -22.89 20.09 0.92
CA ASP A 617 -23.45 20.65 -0.31
C ASP A 617 -23.27 22.18 -0.33
N LEU A 618 -22.00 22.58 -0.26
CA LEU A 618 -21.49 23.94 -0.11
C LEU A 618 -22.15 24.71 1.04
N LEU A 619 -22.02 24.20 2.26
CA LEU A 619 -22.49 24.85 3.49
C LEU A 619 -24.02 24.99 3.59
N SER A 620 -24.79 24.21 2.84
CA SER A 620 -26.26 24.22 2.93
C SER A 620 -26.78 23.38 4.12
N LYS A 621 -26.02 22.36 4.52
CA LYS A 621 -26.28 21.56 5.73
C LYS A 621 -25.08 21.65 6.65
N LEU A 622 -25.27 22.29 7.80
CA LEU A 622 -24.19 22.54 8.74
C LEU A 622 -24.68 22.43 10.18
N SER A 623 -23.82 21.91 11.04
CA SER A 623 -23.85 22.15 12.47
C SER A 623 -23.04 23.41 12.81
N MET A 624 -23.20 23.90 14.04
CA MET A 624 -22.36 24.97 14.56
C MET A 624 -20.86 24.58 14.54
N ARG A 625 -20.54 23.29 14.74
CA ARG A 625 -19.17 22.80 14.72
C ARG A 625 -18.55 22.90 13.33
N ASP A 626 -19.30 22.51 12.29
CA ASP A 626 -18.85 22.59 10.90
C ASP A 626 -18.50 24.04 10.52
N VAL A 627 -19.39 25.00 10.84
CA VAL A 627 -19.19 26.44 10.60
C VAL A 627 -17.90 26.94 11.24
N LEU A 628 -17.70 26.65 12.53
CA LEU A 628 -16.54 27.14 13.27
C LEU A 628 -15.23 26.54 12.74
N CYS A 629 -15.26 25.25 12.35
CA CYS A 629 -14.12 24.60 11.72
C CYS A 629 -13.78 25.22 10.36
N VAL A 630 -14.78 25.45 9.51
CA VAL A 630 -14.61 26.10 8.19
C VAL A 630 -14.00 27.50 8.33
N ILE A 631 -14.47 28.31 9.29
CA ILE A 631 -13.89 29.63 9.58
C ILE A 631 -12.42 29.51 10.00
N SER A 632 -12.10 28.55 10.88
CA SER A 632 -10.72 28.27 11.30
C SER A 632 -9.84 27.87 10.11
N LEU A 633 -10.31 26.95 9.26
CA LEU A 633 -9.59 26.52 8.04
C LEU A 633 -9.29 27.71 7.12
N ILE A 634 -10.30 28.53 6.81
CA ILE A 634 -10.15 29.68 5.90
C ILE A 634 -9.15 30.70 6.47
N ASN A 635 -9.26 31.04 7.76
CA ASN A 635 -8.34 31.97 8.41
C ASN A 635 -6.90 31.43 8.44
N ARG A 636 -6.72 30.12 8.68
CA ARG A 636 -5.41 29.45 8.69
C ARG A 636 -4.80 29.37 7.29
N LEU A 637 -5.58 28.96 6.29
CA LEU A 637 -5.17 28.97 4.87
C LEU A 637 -4.72 30.36 4.46
N LYS A 638 -5.47 31.40 4.85
CA LYS A 638 -5.10 32.78 4.52
C LYS A 638 -3.82 33.21 5.24
N SER A 639 -3.65 32.77 6.49
CA SER A 639 -2.45 33.07 7.26
C SER A 639 -1.21 32.44 6.65
N LEU A 640 -1.30 31.18 6.21
CA LEU A 640 -0.24 30.47 5.48
C LEU A 640 0.09 31.14 4.15
N LEU A 641 -0.93 31.53 3.38
CA LEU A 641 -0.75 32.21 2.10
C LEU A 641 0.01 33.53 2.25
N LEU A 642 -0.36 34.33 3.27
CA LEU A 642 0.23 35.66 3.49
C LEU A 642 1.56 35.62 4.28
N GLY A 643 1.91 34.49 4.91
CA GLY A 643 3.02 34.41 5.85
C GLY A 643 2.83 35.33 7.07
N ARG A 644 1.61 35.43 7.58
CA ARG A 644 1.24 36.22 8.77
C ARG A 644 -0.10 35.77 9.33
N GLU A 645 -0.30 35.83 10.65
CA GLU A 645 -1.60 35.47 11.25
C GLU A 645 -2.71 36.49 10.90
N VAL A 646 -3.85 36.01 10.41
CA VAL A 646 -5.01 36.86 10.10
C VAL A 646 -6.33 36.17 10.44
N GLU A 647 -7.37 36.96 10.67
CA GLU A 647 -8.76 36.51 10.73
C GLU A 647 -9.59 37.35 9.75
N ILE A 648 -9.80 36.79 8.56
CA ILE A 648 -10.55 37.41 7.45
C ILE A 648 -12.06 37.18 7.58
N ILE A 649 -12.48 36.10 8.23
CA ILE A 649 -13.88 35.83 8.55
C ILE A 649 -14.04 35.82 10.07
N ARG A 650 -15.03 36.57 10.56
CA ARG A 650 -15.38 36.70 11.97
C ARG A 650 -16.89 36.56 12.14
N VAL A 651 -17.30 35.98 13.25
CA VAL A 651 -18.71 35.74 13.61
C VAL A 651 -19.00 36.12 15.06
N ASP A 652 -18.08 36.82 15.73
CA ASP A 652 -18.24 37.25 17.13
C ASP A 652 -19.41 38.23 17.32
N ASP A 653 -19.84 38.90 16.24
CA ASP A 653 -20.97 39.82 16.17
C ASP A 653 -22.32 39.13 15.89
N LEU A 654 -22.33 37.83 15.58
CA LEU A 654 -23.56 37.07 15.34
C LEU A 654 -24.13 36.53 16.65
N LEU A 655 -25.46 36.56 16.79
CA LEU A 655 -26.15 35.96 17.93
C LEU A 655 -26.09 34.43 17.83
N GLN A 656 -25.79 33.76 18.95
CA GLN A 656 -25.80 32.29 19.03
C GLN A 656 -27.22 31.77 19.26
N ASP A 657 -28.09 31.99 18.27
CA ASP A 657 -29.46 31.49 18.24
C ASP A 657 -29.68 30.51 17.06
N GLY A 658 -30.93 30.10 16.83
CA GLY A 658 -31.27 29.18 15.74
C GLY A 658 -30.92 29.68 14.33
N SER A 659 -30.64 30.98 14.16
CA SER A 659 -30.25 31.58 12.88
C SER A 659 -28.73 31.71 12.70
N PHE A 660 -27.93 31.43 13.75
CA PHE A 660 -26.47 31.58 13.73
C PHE A 660 -25.82 30.87 12.53
N VAL A 661 -26.19 29.60 12.31
CA VAL A 661 -25.59 28.76 11.26
C VAL A 661 -25.86 29.35 9.88
N GLU A 662 -27.10 29.76 9.60
CA GLU A 662 -27.49 30.35 8.32
C GLU A 662 -26.76 31.67 8.05
N GLN A 663 -26.73 32.57 9.05
CA GLN A 663 -26.04 33.87 8.92
C GLN A 663 -24.53 33.70 8.76
N ALA A 664 -23.91 32.77 9.49
CA ALA A 664 -22.49 32.48 9.39
C ALA A 664 -22.14 31.84 8.05
N ALA A 665 -22.93 30.87 7.57
CA ALA A 665 -22.76 30.26 6.25
C ALA A 665 -22.85 31.31 5.13
N GLN A 666 -23.87 32.18 5.19
CA GLN A 666 -24.01 33.28 4.23
C GLN A 666 -22.76 34.18 4.22
N ARG A 667 -22.27 34.57 5.40
CA ARG A 667 -21.06 35.40 5.52
C ARG A 667 -19.82 34.69 4.95
N ILE A 668 -19.69 33.39 5.15
CA ILE A 668 -18.59 32.59 4.60
C ILE A 668 -18.67 32.58 3.07
N LEU A 669 -19.83 32.25 2.49
CA LEU A 669 -20.01 32.16 1.03
C LEU A 669 -19.83 33.50 0.31
N GLN A 670 -20.23 34.60 0.94
CA GLN A 670 -20.07 35.96 0.40
C GLN A 670 -18.64 36.51 0.56
N HIS A 671 -17.72 35.78 1.18
CA HIS A 671 -16.34 36.25 1.33
C HIS A 671 -15.52 35.98 0.05
N SER A 672 -14.76 36.98 -0.41
CA SER A 672 -14.04 36.91 -1.71
C SER A 672 -13.02 35.77 -1.80
N ASP A 673 -12.32 35.47 -0.70
CA ASP A 673 -11.40 34.32 -0.66
C ASP A 673 -12.14 32.98 -0.81
N VAL A 674 -13.34 32.85 -0.23
CA VAL A 674 -14.12 31.62 -0.28
C VAL A 674 -14.75 31.45 -1.66
N TYR A 675 -15.30 32.54 -2.23
CA TYR A 675 -15.76 32.58 -3.61
C TYR A 675 -14.70 32.13 -4.60
N SER A 676 -13.46 32.60 -4.45
CA SER A 676 -12.37 32.19 -5.35
C SER A 676 -12.09 30.68 -5.31
N LEU A 677 -12.38 29.99 -4.19
CA LEU A 677 -12.21 28.55 -4.02
C LEU A 677 -13.36 27.75 -4.64
N TYR A 678 -14.61 28.01 -4.24
CA TYR A 678 -15.74 27.21 -4.73
C TYR A 678 -16.08 27.53 -6.18
N ARG A 679 -15.80 28.75 -6.67
CA ARG A 679 -15.99 29.10 -8.08
C ARG A 679 -15.20 28.19 -9.02
N LYS A 680 -13.97 27.82 -8.66
CA LYS A 680 -13.15 26.89 -9.45
C LYS A 680 -13.82 25.52 -9.59
N ILE A 681 -14.38 25.00 -8.49
CA ILE A 681 -15.13 23.74 -8.52
C ILE A 681 -16.40 23.88 -9.35
N TYR A 682 -17.16 24.96 -9.15
CA TYR A 682 -18.41 25.20 -9.87
C TYR A 682 -18.19 25.25 -11.38
N LEU A 683 -17.17 25.98 -11.84
CA LEU A 683 -16.81 26.04 -13.25
C LEU A 683 -16.44 24.65 -13.81
N SER A 684 -15.72 23.84 -13.04
CA SER A 684 -15.38 22.46 -13.42
C SER A 684 -16.63 21.57 -13.49
N LYS A 685 -17.52 21.66 -12.51
CA LYS A 685 -18.80 20.93 -12.48
C LYS A 685 -19.72 21.35 -13.63
N GLU A 686 -19.85 22.64 -13.90
CA GLU A 686 -20.61 23.18 -15.04
C GLU A 686 -20.13 22.59 -16.37
N LYS A 687 -18.81 22.54 -16.57
CA LYS A 687 -18.21 21.96 -17.77
C LYS A 687 -18.48 20.46 -17.87
N ALA A 688 -18.35 19.73 -16.77
CA ALA A 688 -18.62 18.29 -16.72
C ALA A 688 -20.09 17.97 -17.02
N VAL A 689 -21.04 18.75 -16.51
CA VAL A 689 -22.47 18.60 -16.84
C VAL A 689 -22.71 18.84 -18.33
N GLU A 690 -22.10 19.87 -18.91
CA GLU A 690 -22.17 20.14 -20.35
C GLU A 690 -21.61 18.99 -21.20
N GLU A 691 -20.45 18.44 -20.83
CA GLU A 691 -19.85 17.29 -21.50
C GLU A 691 -20.72 16.03 -21.38
N ASN A 692 -21.25 15.74 -20.19
CA ASN A 692 -22.12 14.57 -19.96
C ASN A 692 -23.46 14.67 -20.71
N ILE A 693 -24.06 15.85 -20.83
CA ILE A 693 -25.25 16.07 -21.67
C ILE A 693 -24.93 15.72 -23.12
N LYS A 694 -23.82 16.22 -23.67
CA LYS A 694 -23.42 15.94 -25.05
C LYS A 694 -23.17 14.46 -25.30
N LEU A 695 -22.41 13.80 -24.41
CA LEU A 695 -22.12 12.37 -24.51
C LEU A 695 -23.41 11.52 -24.46
N CYS A 696 -24.33 11.87 -23.55
CA CYS A 696 -25.60 11.16 -23.42
C CYS A 696 -26.46 11.27 -24.69
N VAL A 697 -26.53 12.46 -25.30
CA VAL A 697 -27.27 12.72 -26.54
C VAL A 697 -26.64 12.00 -27.73
N GLU A 698 -25.31 11.87 -27.76
CA GLU A 698 -24.57 11.12 -28.77
C GLU A 698 -24.65 9.59 -28.58
N GLY A 699 -25.34 9.10 -27.55
CA GLY A 699 -25.42 7.67 -27.22
C GLY A 699 -24.12 7.07 -26.70
N LYS A 700 -23.15 7.91 -26.31
CA LYS A 700 -21.89 7.50 -25.68
C LYS A 700 -22.07 7.30 -24.18
N SER A 701 -21.12 6.61 -23.55
CA SER A 701 -21.08 6.46 -22.10
C SER A 701 -21.03 7.85 -21.43
N SER A 702 -21.96 8.10 -20.51
CA SER A 702 -22.14 9.36 -19.80
C SER A 702 -22.54 9.07 -18.36
N SER A 703 -22.13 9.93 -17.44
CA SER A 703 -22.50 9.86 -16.02
C SER A 703 -23.78 10.63 -15.67
N PHE A 704 -24.49 11.16 -16.68
CA PHE A 704 -25.64 12.05 -16.49
C PHE A 704 -26.77 11.43 -15.63
N PHE A 705 -27.03 10.14 -15.76
CA PHE A 705 -28.02 9.40 -14.96
C PHE A 705 -27.39 8.48 -13.89
N ALA A 706 -26.08 8.61 -13.63
CA ALA A 706 -25.34 7.69 -12.77
C ALA A 706 -25.80 7.74 -11.31
N ASP A 707 -26.29 8.89 -10.82
CA ASP A 707 -26.85 9.01 -9.47
C ASP A 707 -28.29 8.47 -9.42
N THR A 708 -28.45 7.16 -9.63
CA THR A 708 -29.72 6.45 -9.54
C THR A 708 -29.65 5.32 -8.51
N LYS A 709 -30.61 5.24 -7.61
CA LYS A 709 -30.68 4.23 -6.54
C LYS A 709 -32.00 3.48 -6.58
N GLU A 710 -31.94 2.17 -6.36
CA GLU A 710 -33.12 1.36 -6.04
C GLU A 710 -33.50 1.59 -4.57
N GLN A 711 -34.78 1.83 -4.31
CA GLN A 711 -35.30 2.12 -2.98
C GLN A 711 -36.58 1.34 -2.72
N ASN A 712 -36.77 0.92 -1.47
CA ASN A 712 -37.99 0.26 -0.99
C ASN A 712 -38.43 -1.01 -1.76
N GLY A 713 -37.55 -1.60 -2.56
CA GLY A 713 -37.81 -2.82 -3.32
C GLY A 713 -38.60 -2.64 -4.62
N CYS A 714 -39.28 -1.52 -4.83
CA CYS A 714 -40.10 -1.26 -6.02
C CYS A 714 -39.81 0.05 -6.77
N CYS A 715 -38.95 0.92 -6.21
CA CYS A 715 -38.71 2.25 -6.76
C CYS A 715 -37.29 2.38 -7.31
N ARG A 716 -37.13 3.08 -8.43
CA ARG A 716 -35.83 3.53 -8.96
C ARG A 716 -35.81 5.05 -9.01
N VAL A 717 -34.97 5.68 -8.18
CA VAL A 717 -34.91 7.14 -8.03
C VAL A 717 -33.56 7.67 -8.48
N GLY A 718 -33.58 8.43 -9.57
CA GLY A 718 -32.45 9.15 -10.15
C GLY A 718 -32.43 10.62 -9.78
N GLN A 719 -31.26 11.24 -9.91
CA GLN A 719 -31.09 12.67 -9.75
C GLN A 719 -30.04 13.24 -10.73
N ALA A 720 -30.33 14.40 -11.31
CA ALA A 720 -29.38 15.22 -12.04
C ALA A 720 -29.44 16.68 -11.56
N LYS A 721 -28.26 17.23 -11.27
CA LYS A 721 -28.06 18.60 -10.77
C LYS A 721 -27.65 19.51 -11.93
N MET A 722 -28.37 20.60 -12.13
CA MET A 722 -28.18 21.56 -13.25
C MET A 722 -27.73 22.91 -12.73
N PHE A 723 -26.60 23.40 -13.22
CA PHE A 723 -26.24 24.80 -13.01
C PHE A 723 -27.06 25.68 -13.96
N SER A 724 -27.39 26.90 -13.53
CA SER A 724 -28.16 27.86 -14.32
C SER A 724 -27.61 28.08 -15.75
N ARG A 725 -26.29 27.97 -15.93
CA ARG A 725 -25.60 28.06 -17.22
C ARG A 725 -25.80 26.84 -18.13
N ASN A 726 -26.00 25.64 -17.56
CA ASN A 726 -26.23 24.42 -18.33
C ASN A 726 -27.67 24.29 -18.80
N VAL A 727 -28.61 24.97 -18.15
CA VAL A 727 -30.05 24.86 -18.41
C VAL A 727 -30.44 25.11 -19.88
N PRO A 728 -29.93 26.14 -20.59
CA PRO A 728 -30.24 26.32 -22.01
C PRO A 728 -29.80 25.13 -22.88
N LEU A 729 -28.65 24.53 -22.57
CA LEU A 729 -28.16 23.34 -23.28
C LEU A 729 -29.02 22.12 -22.96
N PHE A 730 -29.40 21.94 -21.69
CA PHE A 730 -30.30 20.87 -21.26
C PHE A 730 -31.63 20.95 -22.02
N PHE A 731 -32.31 22.10 -22.03
CA PHE A 731 -33.59 22.23 -22.75
C PHE A 731 -33.47 22.05 -24.26
N LYS A 732 -32.32 22.42 -24.87
CA LYS A 732 -32.05 22.14 -26.28
C LYS A 732 -32.04 20.64 -26.59
N HIS A 733 -31.68 19.81 -25.61
CA HIS A 733 -31.48 18.36 -25.77
C HIS A 733 -32.41 17.51 -24.87
N VAL A 734 -33.46 18.11 -24.30
CA VAL A 734 -34.29 17.44 -23.29
C VAL A 734 -35.01 16.22 -23.84
N ASP A 735 -35.50 16.27 -25.08
CA ASP A 735 -36.23 15.15 -25.68
C ASP A 735 -35.33 13.91 -25.89
N PRO A 736 -34.13 14.01 -26.51
CA PRO A 736 -33.17 12.90 -26.53
C PRO A 736 -32.81 12.35 -25.14
N LEU A 737 -32.62 13.22 -24.14
CA LEU A 737 -32.29 12.81 -22.78
C LEU A 737 -33.44 12.02 -22.13
N ARG A 738 -34.68 12.49 -22.29
CA ARG A 738 -35.89 11.79 -21.82
C ARG A 738 -36.04 10.43 -22.47
N THR A 739 -35.83 10.33 -23.78
CA THR A 739 -35.83 9.04 -24.49
C THR A 739 -34.81 8.08 -23.91
N LYS A 740 -33.57 8.55 -23.69
CA LYS A 740 -32.50 7.71 -23.15
C LYS A 740 -32.83 7.22 -21.73
N TRP A 741 -33.27 8.12 -20.84
CA TRP A 741 -33.68 7.77 -19.48
C TRP A 741 -34.84 6.76 -19.47
N LEU A 742 -35.85 6.97 -20.31
CA LEU A 742 -37.01 6.08 -20.43
C LEU A 742 -36.59 4.67 -20.86
N LEU A 743 -35.69 4.56 -21.85
CA LEU A 743 -35.15 3.26 -22.28
C LEU A 743 -34.41 2.54 -21.14
N GLU A 744 -33.65 3.26 -20.32
CA GLU A 744 -32.99 2.69 -19.14
C GLU A 744 -34.00 2.26 -18.05
N ALA A 745 -35.08 3.01 -17.87
CA ALA A 745 -36.16 2.65 -16.94
C ALA A 745 -36.91 1.39 -17.38
N ILE A 746 -37.23 1.28 -18.67
CA ILE A 746 -37.87 0.10 -19.27
C ILE A 746 -36.98 -1.13 -19.13
N GLU A 747 -35.68 -1.01 -19.43
CA GLU A 747 -34.76 -2.14 -19.32
C GLU A 747 -34.59 -2.58 -17.86
N ALA A 748 -34.47 -1.64 -16.91
CA ALA A 748 -34.40 -1.97 -15.49
C ALA A 748 -35.66 -2.69 -14.97
N ASN A 749 -36.86 -2.28 -15.42
CA ASN A 749 -38.10 -2.98 -15.10
C ASN A 749 -38.17 -4.38 -15.75
N ARG A 750 -37.62 -4.54 -16.97
CA ARG A 750 -37.54 -5.84 -17.63
C ARG A 750 -36.60 -6.80 -16.87
N GLU A 751 -35.50 -6.30 -16.33
CA GLU A 751 -34.57 -7.09 -15.50
C GLU A 751 -35.15 -7.43 -14.11
N LYS A 752 -35.89 -6.50 -13.50
CA LYS A 752 -36.55 -6.64 -12.20
C LYS A 752 -37.96 -6.09 -12.27
N SER A 753 -38.95 -6.96 -12.46
CA SER A 753 -40.35 -6.56 -12.65
C SER A 753 -40.94 -5.85 -11.42
N GLU A 754 -40.37 -6.06 -10.23
CA GLU A 754 -40.79 -5.35 -9.02
C GLU A 754 -40.46 -3.86 -9.06
N LEU A 755 -39.47 -3.44 -9.86
CA LEU A 755 -39.12 -2.03 -10.05
C LEU A 755 -40.08 -1.37 -11.05
N ASP A 756 -41.26 -0.97 -10.56
CA ASP A 756 -42.35 -0.43 -11.38
C ASP A 756 -42.55 1.09 -11.21
N LEU A 757 -41.90 1.76 -10.25
CA LEU A 757 -41.94 3.22 -10.12
C LEU A 757 -40.57 3.84 -10.39
N HIS A 758 -40.44 4.57 -11.50
CA HIS A 758 -39.20 5.23 -11.89
C HIS A 758 -39.34 6.75 -11.82
N LEU A 759 -38.42 7.38 -11.10
CA LEU A 759 -38.40 8.82 -10.82
C LEU A 759 -37.05 9.40 -11.19
N LEU A 760 -37.01 10.54 -11.87
CA LEU A 760 -35.77 11.31 -12.07
C LEU A 760 -35.99 12.78 -11.73
N MET A 761 -35.19 13.28 -10.79
CA MET A 761 -35.20 14.68 -10.38
C MET A 761 -34.17 15.48 -11.17
N ILE A 762 -34.61 16.49 -11.92
CA ILE A 762 -33.77 17.50 -12.55
C ILE A 762 -33.91 18.79 -11.72
N SER A 763 -32.86 19.11 -10.96
CA SER A 763 -32.89 20.22 -9.99
C SER A 763 -31.86 21.30 -10.33
N THR A 764 -32.21 22.56 -10.10
CA THR A 764 -31.32 23.70 -10.35
C THR A 764 -30.46 24.01 -9.13
N ILE A 765 -29.15 24.09 -9.34
CA ILE A 765 -28.18 24.60 -8.37
C ILE A 765 -27.88 26.08 -8.68
N PRO A 766 -27.85 26.96 -7.66
CA PRO A 766 -27.38 28.33 -7.82
C PRO A 766 -25.99 28.41 -8.46
N SER A 767 -25.70 29.43 -9.28
CA SER A 767 -24.33 29.62 -9.77
C SER A 767 -23.41 30.13 -8.66
N ALA A 768 -22.09 30.01 -8.85
CA ALA A 768 -21.12 30.53 -7.89
C ALA A 768 -21.28 32.05 -7.67
N GLU A 769 -21.59 32.77 -8.74
CA GLU A 769 -21.88 34.21 -8.74
C GLU A 769 -23.17 34.54 -7.97
N ASP A 770 -24.23 33.73 -8.12
CA ASP A 770 -25.48 33.95 -7.41
C ASP A 770 -25.29 33.76 -5.89
N LEU A 771 -24.52 32.75 -5.48
CA LEU A 771 -24.16 32.51 -4.08
C LEU A 771 -23.31 33.64 -3.49
N PHE A 772 -22.34 34.15 -4.26
CA PHE A 772 -21.48 35.25 -3.82
C PHE A 772 -22.24 36.57 -3.67
N ALA A 773 -23.19 36.85 -4.57
CA ALA A 773 -24.06 38.02 -4.47
C ALA A 773 -25.02 37.92 -3.26
N GLY A 774 -25.39 36.70 -2.85
CA GLY A 774 -26.36 36.45 -1.78
C GLY A 774 -27.80 36.83 -2.14
N GLU A 775 -28.09 37.01 -3.42
CA GLU A 775 -29.44 37.31 -3.90
C GLU A 775 -30.12 36.03 -4.36
N LYS A 776 -31.35 35.76 -3.89
CA LYS A 776 -32.20 34.68 -4.40
C LYS A 776 -32.70 35.06 -5.79
N LYS A 777 -31.92 34.73 -6.82
CA LYS A 777 -32.29 34.98 -8.21
C LYS A 777 -33.52 34.16 -8.57
N LYS A 778 -34.52 34.81 -9.16
CA LYS A 778 -35.64 34.10 -9.80
C LYS A 778 -35.16 33.62 -11.16
N TYR A 779 -35.05 32.30 -11.32
CA TYR A 779 -34.79 31.73 -12.63
C TYR A 779 -36.07 31.66 -13.46
N LEU A 780 -35.94 31.81 -14.79
CA LEU A 780 -37.09 31.74 -15.71
C LEU A 780 -37.52 30.29 -15.98
N HIS A 781 -36.62 29.33 -15.81
CA HIS A 781 -36.92 27.92 -15.99
C HIS A 781 -37.54 27.28 -14.74
N LYS A 782 -38.02 26.05 -14.91
CA LYS A 782 -38.58 25.19 -13.86
C LYS A 782 -37.68 23.96 -13.67
N ASP A 783 -37.62 23.46 -12.44
CA ASP A 783 -37.09 22.13 -12.13
C ASP A 783 -38.10 21.06 -12.60
N GLU A 784 -37.64 19.85 -12.87
CA GLU A 784 -38.48 18.77 -13.41
C GLU A 784 -38.37 17.48 -12.58
N LEU A 785 -39.49 16.82 -12.32
CA LEU A 785 -39.57 15.45 -11.84
C LEU A 785 -40.16 14.60 -12.96
N TRP A 786 -39.38 13.69 -13.51
CA TRP A 786 -39.83 12.76 -14.55
C TRP A 786 -40.33 11.50 -13.88
N LEU A 787 -41.50 11.02 -14.29
CA LEU A 787 -42.16 9.84 -13.75
C LEU A 787 -42.48 8.87 -14.88
N TRP A 788 -42.12 7.61 -14.66
CA TRP A 788 -42.50 6.50 -15.53
C TRP A 788 -42.94 5.29 -14.71
N ILE A 789 -43.97 4.60 -15.22
CA ILE A 789 -44.46 3.33 -14.70
C ILE A 789 -44.76 2.38 -15.88
N PRO A 790 -44.62 1.05 -15.70
CA PRO A 790 -45.17 0.09 -16.64
C PRO A 790 -46.72 0.10 -16.57
N ALA A 791 -47.37 -0.36 -17.64
CA ALA A 791 -48.83 -0.44 -17.73
C ALA A 791 -49.38 -1.67 -16.98
N THR A 792 -49.15 -1.71 -15.67
CA THR A 792 -49.57 -2.78 -14.74
C THR A 792 -50.39 -2.17 -13.61
N GLU A 793 -51.28 -2.94 -12.98
CA GLU A 793 -52.07 -2.46 -11.85
C GLU A 793 -51.18 -2.06 -10.66
N GLU A 794 -50.11 -2.81 -10.40
CA GLU A 794 -49.15 -2.54 -9.32
C GLU A 794 -48.44 -1.19 -9.52
N GLY A 795 -47.85 -0.95 -10.70
CA GLY A 795 -47.24 0.34 -11.04
C GLY A 795 -48.19 1.53 -10.92
N ILE A 796 -49.47 1.36 -11.27
CA ILE A 796 -50.49 2.41 -11.09
C ILE A 796 -50.74 2.68 -9.60
N GLU A 797 -50.92 1.63 -8.79
CA GLU A 797 -51.13 1.76 -7.35
C GLU A 797 -49.93 2.38 -6.63
N HIS A 798 -48.70 1.98 -6.99
CA HIS A 798 -47.48 2.58 -6.47
C HIS A 798 -47.35 4.06 -6.82
N LEU A 799 -47.70 4.46 -8.06
CA LEU A 799 -47.73 5.87 -8.45
C LEU A 799 -48.80 6.65 -7.67
N LYS A 800 -50.02 6.11 -7.53
CA LYS A 800 -51.08 6.73 -6.72
C LYS A 800 -50.65 6.90 -5.27
N GLY A 801 -50.05 5.87 -4.68
CA GLY A 801 -49.52 5.91 -3.31
C GLY A 801 -48.45 7.00 -3.14
N PHE A 802 -47.50 7.06 -4.07
CA PHE A 802 -46.47 8.10 -4.09
C PHE A 802 -47.08 9.51 -4.21
N LEU A 803 -47.95 9.75 -5.19
CA LEU A 803 -48.54 11.07 -5.43
C LEU A 803 -49.36 11.55 -4.22
N ASN A 804 -50.19 10.68 -3.65
CA ASN A 804 -51.00 11.02 -2.47
C ASN A 804 -50.10 11.40 -1.28
N ALA A 805 -49.06 10.61 -1.01
CA ALA A 805 -48.12 10.91 0.07
C ALA A 805 -47.33 12.20 -0.22
N PHE A 806 -46.78 12.34 -1.43
CA PHE A 806 -45.95 13.47 -1.85
C PHE A 806 -46.72 14.79 -1.91
N SER A 807 -48.04 14.75 -2.11
CA SER A 807 -48.91 15.94 -2.06
C SER A 807 -48.89 16.66 -0.71
N THR A 808 -48.44 15.99 0.36
CA THR A 808 -48.35 16.53 1.72
C THR A 808 -47.00 17.18 2.04
N GLU A 809 -46.00 17.05 1.17
CA GLU A 809 -44.67 17.61 1.37
C GLU A 809 -44.73 19.15 1.47
N PRO A 810 -44.20 19.78 2.53
CA PRO A 810 -44.32 21.22 2.76
C PRO A 810 -43.88 22.08 1.57
N VAL A 811 -42.83 21.67 0.85
CA VAL A 811 -42.39 22.38 -0.36
C VAL A 811 -43.45 22.35 -1.45
N VAL A 812 -44.01 21.16 -1.73
CA VAL A 812 -45.05 20.94 -2.74
C VAL A 812 -46.29 21.80 -2.44
N VAL A 813 -46.74 21.78 -1.18
CA VAL A 813 -47.87 22.60 -0.72
C VAL A 813 -47.57 24.09 -0.88
N SER A 814 -46.37 24.53 -0.52
CA SER A 814 -46.00 25.95 -0.56
C SER A 814 -45.92 26.53 -1.98
N CYS A 815 -45.59 25.71 -2.99
CA CYS A 815 -45.41 26.14 -4.38
C CYS A 815 -46.51 25.66 -5.35
N GLN A 816 -47.60 25.08 -4.86
CA GLN A 816 -48.66 24.48 -5.67
C GLN A 816 -49.13 25.37 -6.85
N LYS A 817 -49.28 26.68 -6.62
CA LYS A 817 -49.78 27.63 -7.64
C LYS A 817 -48.81 27.86 -8.81
N GLU A 818 -47.54 27.50 -8.64
CA GLU A 818 -46.49 27.70 -9.64
C GLU A 818 -46.09 26.38 -10.33
N MET A 819 -46.63 25.25 -9.85
CA MET A 819 -46.41 23.92 -10.40
C MET A 819 -47.25 23.69 -11.66
N GLU A 820 -46.79 22.80 -12.51
CA GLU A 820 -47.53 22.31 -13.67
C GLU A 820 -47.10 20.87 -13.98
N VAL A 821 -47.94 20.10 -14.67
CA VAL A 821 -47.61 18.75 -15.12
C VAL A 821 -47.82 18.60 -16.62
N GLU A 822 -46.89 17.96 -17.30
CA GLU A 822 -46.98 17.67 -18.72
C GLU A 822 -46.96 16.15 -18.95
N PHE A 823 -47.92 15.66 -19.73
CA PHE A 823 -48.05 14.25 -20.05
C PHE A 823 -47.64 13.98 -21.51
N PHE A 824 -46.74 13.03 -21.69
CA PHE A 824 -46.20 12.62 -23.00
C PHE A 824 -46.67 11.21 -23.36
N GLY A 825 -46.84 10.94 -24.66
CA GLY A 825 -47.00 9.59 -25.22
C GLY A 825 -48.42 9.04 -25.27
N GLU A 826 -48.53 7.75 -25.59
CA GLU A 826 -49.81 7.06 -25.82
C GLU A 826 -50.60 6.88 -24.50
N ASN A 827 -49.90 6.74 -23.37
CA ASN A 827 -50.50 6.57 -22.03
C ASN A 827 -50.79 7.90 -21.32
N ALA A 828 -50.66 9.04 -22.00
CA ALA A 828 -50.83 10.36 -21.40
C ALA A 828 -52.18 10.55 -20.71
N LYS A 829 -53.26 10.01 -21.28
CA LYS A 829 -54.62 10.08 -20.69
C LYS A 829 -54.77 9.28 -19.41
N GLU A 830 -54.13 8.11 -19.34
CA GLU A 830 -54.16 7.25 -18.15
C GLU A 830 -53.36 7.90 -17.01
N LEU A 831 -52.16 8.41 -17.30
CA LEU A 831 -51.36 9.16 -16.34
C LEU A 831 -52.07 10.42 -15.86
N GLU A 832 -52.76 11.15 -16.75
CA GLU A 832 -53.56 12.30 -16.35
C GLU A 832 -54.67 11.93 -15.37
N ALA A 833 -55.40 10.83 -15.62
CA ALA A 833 -56.44 10.36 -14.72
C ALA A 833 -55.88 10.00 -13.33
N VAL A 834 -54.72 9.33 -13.29
CA VAL A 834 -54.02 8.99 -12.03
C VAL A 834 -53.64 10.26 -11.25
N PHE A 835 -53.08 11.28 -11.93
CA PHE A 835 -52.72 12.55 -11.30
C PHE A 835 -53.94 13.34 -10.80
N GLN A 836 -55.05 13.35 -11.56
CA GLN A 836 -56.28 14.02 -11.13
C GLN A 836 -56.92 13.34 -9.92
N GLU A 837 -56.81 12.02 -9.80
CA GLU A 837 -57.35 11.24 -8.68
C GLU A 837 -56.48 11.36 -7.42
N SER A 838 -55.15 11.37 -7.57
CA SER A 838 -54.21 11.12 -6.47
C SER A 838 -53.21 12.25 -6.20
N PHE A 839 -53.36 13.44 -6.80
CA PHE A 839 -52.46 14.57 -6.58
C PHE A 839 -53.19 15.91 -6.40
N LEU A 840 -52.42 16.96 -6.08
CA LEU A 840 -52.95 18.33 -5.93
C LEU A 840 -53.50 18.86 -7.26
N PRO A 841 -54.56 19.70 -7.25
CA PRO A 841 -55.05 20.34 -8.46
C PRO A 841 -54.00 21.35 -8.95
N ILE A 842 -53.39 21.04 -10.10
CA ILE A 842 -52.36 21.86 -10.77
C ILE A 842 -52.65 21.94 -12.28
N PRO A 843 -52.21 23.02 -12.97
CA PRO A 843 -52.27 23.10 -14.43
C PRO A 843 -51.62 21.89 -15.09
N ASN A 844 -52.30 21.31 -16.08
CA ASN A 844 -51.78 20.19 -16.86
C ASN A 844 -51.77 20.47 -18.37
N THR A 845 -50.93 19.78 -19.12
CA THR A 845 -50.86 19.87 -20.57
C THR A 845 -50.55 18.49 -21.17
N GLN A 846 -51.23 18.12 -22.25
CA GLN A 846 -50.91 16.93 -23.03
C GLN A 846 -50.09 17.32 -24.25
N THR A 847 -48.94 16.68 -24.44
CA THR A 847 -48.06 16.94 -25.58
C THR A 847 -47.89 15.68 -26.42
N GLN A 848 -48.37 15.73 -27.67
CA GLN A 848 -48.12 14.68 -28.65
C GLN A 848 -46.76 14.93 -29.31
N LEU A 849 -45.76 14.12 -28.97
CA LEU A 849 -44.47 14.11 -29.65
C LEU A 849 -44.61 13.51 -31.05
N LYS A 850 -43.84 14.04 -32.02
CA LYS A 850 -43.86 13.57 -33.43
C LYS A 850 -43.30 12.15 -33.60
N GLU A 851 -42.50 11.68 -32.64
CA GLU A 851 -41.96 10.31 -32.58
C GLU A 851 -42.62 9.56 -31.43
N LYS A 852 -43.27 8.43 -31.75
CA LYS A 852 -44.18 7.66 -30.87
C LYS A 852 -43.48 6.78 -29.82
N THR A 853 -42.52 7.30 -29.07
CA THR A 853 -41.67 6.44 -28.20
C THR A 853 -41.57 6.86 -26.74
N ILE A 854 -42.16 7.99 -26.33
CA ILE A 854 -42.03 8.48 -24.95
C ILE A 854 -43.39 8.58 -24.26
N SER A 855 -43.71 7.62 -23.40
CA SER A 855 -44.85 7.71 -22.47
C SER A 855 -44.32 8.03 -21.07
N LEU A 856 -44.39 9.28 -20.61
CA LEU A 856 -43.96 9.68 -19.25
C LEU A 856 -44.71 10.93 -18.77
N ALA A 857 -44.72 11.17 -17.46
CA ALA A 857 -45.21 12.41 -16.87
C ALA A 857 -44.04 13.29 -16.39
N VAL A 858 -44.11 14.60 -16.62
CA VAL A 858 -43.14 15.59 -16.13
C VAL A 858 -43.84 16.56 -15.20
N LEU A 859 -43.57 16.47 -13.91
CA LEU A 859 -44.03 17.43 -12.92
C LEU A 859 -42.99 18.54 -12.76
N ARG A 860 -43.39 19.80 -12.95
CA ARG A 860 -42.49 20.96 -12.95
C ARG A 860 -42.68 21.84 -11.72
N PHE A 861 -41.57 22.36 -11.20
CA PHE A 861 -41.49 23.16 -9.98
C PHE A 861 -40.74 24.47 -10.22
N PRO A 862 -40.96 25.53 -9.42
CA PRO A 862 -40.08 26.70 -9.47
C PRO A 862 -38.62 26.27 -9.24
N ALA A 863 -37.71 26.78 -10.06
CA ALA A 863 -36.30 26.40 -9.99
C ALA A 863 -35.69 26.63 -8.59
N GLY A 864 -34.94 25.64 -8.11
CA GLY A 864 -34.29 25.65 -6.80
C GLY A 864 -35.22 25.32 -5.64
N ARG A 865 -36.51 25.00 -5.90
CA ARG A 865 -37.44 24.51 -4.86
C ARG A 865 -37.36 23.01 -4.67
N MET A 866 -37.11 22.26 -5.73
CA MET A 866 -36.86 20.84 -5.60
C MET A 866 -35.48 20.66 -4.97
N ASN A 867 -35.45 20.16 -3.74
CA ASN A 867 -34.18 19.88 -3.09
C ASN A 867 -33.44 18.82 -3.93
N SER A 868 -32.15 19.04 -4.17
CA SER A 868 -31.30 18.15 -4.96
C SER A 868 -30.86 16.91 -4.16
N ARG A 869 -31.77 16.25 -3.46
CA ARG A 869 -31.55 15.01 -2.72
C ARG A 869 -32.81 14.16 -2.84
N LYS A 870 -32.58 12.86 -2.97
CA LYS A 870 -33.62 11.82 -2.94
C LYS A 870 -34.46 11.87 -1.67
N GLU A 871 -33.91 12.40 -0.57
CA GLU A 871 -34.63 12.63 0.71
C GLU A 871 -35.94 13.41 0.57
N MET A 872 -36.10 14.26 -0.45
CA MET A 872 -37.38 14.97 -0.67
C MET A 872 -38.49 14.03 -1.15
N VAL A 873 -38.16 12.96 -1.87
CA VAL A 873 -39.13 12.01 -2.43
C VAL A 873 -39.16 10.68 -1.65
N THR A 874 -38.03 10.24 -1.11
CA THR A 874 -37.84 8.95 -0.42
C THR A 874 -38.86 8.68 0.69
N PRO A 875 -39.21 9.63 1.58
CA PRO A 875 -40.20 9.41 2.64
C PRO A 875 -41.60 9.08 2.11
N PHE A 876 -41.88 9.47 0.86
CA PHE A 876 -43.19 9.33 0.22
C PHE A 876 -43.25 8.16 -0.77
N LEU A 877 -42.13 7.46 -0.98
CA LEU A 877 -42.10 6.30 -1.87
C LEU A 877 -42.87 5.12 -1.26
N PRO A 878 -43.61 4.36 -2.09
CA PRO A 878 -44.22 3.11 -1.66
C PRO A 878 -43.16 2.09 -1.22
N ARG A 879 -43.57 1.07 -0.50
CA ARG A 879 -42.75 -0.08 -0.12
C ARG A 879 -43.34 -1.35 -0.67
N LEU A 880 -42.47 -2.20 -1.21
CA LEU A 880 -42.86 -3.54 -1.58
C LEU A 880 -43.34 -4.28 -0.32
N VAL A 881 -44.62 -4.61 -0.27
CA VAL A 881 -45.20 -5.44 0.79
C VAL A 881 -44.90 -6.89 0.41
N ILE A 882 -43.96 -7.51 1.12
CA ILE A 882 -43.56 -8.92 0.92
C ILE A 882 -44.60 -9.85 1.53
#